data_AF-A0A815IAL5-F1
#
_entry.id   AF-A0A815IAL5-F1
#
_cell.length_a   1.000
_cell.length_b   1.000
_cell.length_c   1.000
_cell.angle_alpha   90.00
_cell.angle_beta   90.00
_cell.angle_gamma   90.00
#
_symmetry.space_group_name_H-M   'P 1'
#
loop_
_entity.id
_entity.type
_entity.pdbx_description
1 polymer ?
#
loop_
_entity_poly.entity_id
_entity_poly.type
_entity_poly.pdbx_seq_one_letter_code
_entity_poly.pdbx_strand_id
1 'polypeptide(L)'
;MLASMTQDALIDENESTKKKLSLPATLLRTLSTLEPENFHYLIQQQYGACWGTLKFEDSLGSYPSEGRPFLYIDDNIDLHVLHHFMINEWKLQTANVVIPILSSITRHKPFKSLKIVEPLKKGIRNVVNASEVWFITNGLDIGMPKLIGSAFRDEISLRQADDAWAKQMVRAPKEHKSLILIGIVCDDDIKDSIDFHSIKDKLKIEIKVPQNKCTLLSLNNDHTHFIIIRKLPIGSNSTNNSEIKSTTIDTDNKVLEKITDSTGNVINQFRNRFEAFLHQEALQQQVITPTELQSTTTTTTDFLPTPLNKSNSWNENGFPMICTLVHGTLQTIELVYRKIQQEIPIVVLKGTGSAADLIAFTYEEINTKNKKISEDDYLKVELTRCLIDEYSELKDNNLKRNEICNYIMSIVKEADKEGRKFLSFIDVNSTTPSLNDFHKSILSALLQGQKIVTDDKVNIESKQNDKLKRIAEIKRNIQIKQNLLLTLDWNLPDLALSEIFQRYEGMKYSIQAKLFDKAILEENLEAFVDLFLDREFVLHKYLNSNKLISLFNQAKDKDFFIITSLEGIRNLTGDEEEVPKDFVEKDLNEIVKRLTDISGFFCKTEMDNNAVGIYFGDKSDKDIQKQKIRAEKKALQYLIIYAILMNRQQLAKILWKHSSEPIPLALICCMMFKKLAPYCHESYLKSLIGKQAKEFSNWAVGILDKSFNEDNQRTFEMLDEKHPDWNNMTTVELAYHSDNKEFMAHPVCQKWVTRQFYGEITPRELSWGLFTYPKFLKIILSAFFIFPMWFWINFSPIGQAPSVPKKANDLLNAAETESKLGEGKNLAEQIGKVTVRQGV
;
A
#
# COMPACT_ATOMS: atom_id res chain seq x y z
N MET A 1 51.51 -3.22 -6.53
CA MET A 1 51.71 -1.84 -7.03
C MET A 1 50.73 -0.86 -6.41
N LEU A 2 49.40 -1.07 -6.47
CA LEU A 2 48.43 -0.19 -5.77
C LEU A 2 48.51 -0.25 -4.23
N ALA A 3 48.86 -1.40 -3.64
CA ALA A 3 49.09 -1.52 -2.19
C ALA A 3 50.37 -0.80 -1.71
N SER A 4 51.38 -0.59 -2.58
CA SER A 4 52.59 0.15 -2.19
C SER A 4 52.40 1.66 -2.30
N MET A 5 51.56 2.14 -3.24
CA MET A 5 51.25 3.57 -3.38
C MET A 5 50.44 4.13 -2.19
N THR A 6 49.67 3.29 -1.49
CA THR A 6 49.01 3.68 -0.23
C THR A 6 49.96 3.66 0.97
N GLN A 7 51.00 2.82 0.93
CA GLN A 7 52.00 2.71 1.98
C GLN A 7 52.98 3.90 1.97
N ASP A 8 53.33 4.41 0.78
CA ASP A 8 54.22 5.59 0.65
C ASP A 8 53.57 6.90 1.12
N ALA A 9 52.23 6.96 1.22
CA ALA A 9 51.52 8.10 1.82
C ALA A 9 51.41 8.02 3.36
N LEU A 10 51.83 6.90 3.96
CA LEU A 10 51.67 6.58 5.39
C LEU A 10 52.97 6.66 6.20
N ILE A 11 54.12 7.00 5.59
CA ILE A 11 55.45 7.00 6.25
C ILE A 11 56.01 8.42 6.49
N ASP A 12 55.23 9.48 6.33
CA ASP A 12 55.69 10.82 6.75
C ASP A 12 55.46 11.01 8.27
N GLU A 13 56.41 10.49 9.05
CA GLU A 13 56.55 10.71 10.49
C GLU A 13 56.73 12.20 10.79
N ASN A 14 55.64 12.90 11.12
CA ASN A 14 55.70 14.13 11.89
C ASN A 14 54.52 14.22 12.85
N GLU A 15 54.80 13.96 14.12
CA GLU A 15 53.88 13.85 15.25
C GLU A 15 53.18 15.16 15.67
N SER A 16 53.22 16.22 14.86
CA SER A 16 52.74 17.57 15.26
C SER A 16 51.61 18.16 14.41
N THR A 17 51.09 17.46 13.40
CA THR A 17 49.95 17.96 12.60
C THR A 17 48.97 16.86 12.19
N LYS A 18 48.09 16.44 13.11
CA LYS A 18 46.83 15.78 12.75
C LYS A 18 45.87 16.80 12.10
N LYS A 19 46.17 17.23 10.88
CA LYS A 19 45.19 17.93 10.03
C LYS A 19 44.28 16.88 9.40
N LYS A 20 43.01 16.91 9.82
CA LYS A 20 41.86 16.19 9.25
C LYS A 20 41.96 16.15 7.71
N LEU A 21 42.27 15.00 7.15
CA LEU A 21 42.11 14.74 5.73
C LEU A 21 40.73 14.11 5.54
N SER A 22 39.75 14.89 5.09
CA SER A 22 38.50 14.34 4.56
C SER A 22 38.82 13.59 3.28
N LEU A 23 38.54 12.29 3.24
CA LEU A 23 38.87 11.43 2.10
C LEU A 23 37.98 11.77 0.88
N PRO A 24 38.53 11.96 -0.34
CA PRO A 24 37.77 12.36 -1.51
C PRO A 24 36.92 11.23 -2.13
N ALA A 25 35.88 11.61 -2.88
CA ALA A 25 34.89 10.74 -3.56
C ALA A 25 35.49 9.63 -4.48
N THR A 26 36.77 9.72 -4.81
CA THR A 26 37.55 8.67 -5.47
C THR A 26 37.61 7.36 -4.67
N LEU A 27 37.42 7.40 -3.34
CA LEU A 27 37.50 6.23 -2.48
C LEU A 27 36.28 5.30 -2.54
N LEU A 28 35.07 5.80 -2.82
CA LEU A 28 33.88 4.95 -2.99
C LEU A 28 34.06 3.91 -4.11
N ARG A 29 34.72 4.32 -5.20
CA ARG A 29 35.03 3.44 -6.33
C ARG A 29 36.11 2.42 -6.00
N THR A 30 37.08 2.77 -5.16
CA THR A 30 38.12 1.82 -4.72
C THR A 30 37.61 0.86 -3.64
N LEU A 31 36.75 1.32 -2.72
CA LEU A 31 36.11 0.49 -1.68
C LEU A 31 35.31 -0.66 -2.28
N SER A 32 34.52 -0.42 -3.33
CA SER A 32 33.77 -1.47 -4.03
C SER A 32 34.63 -2.49 -4.79
N THR A 33 35.91 -2.19 -5.01
CA THR A 33 36.84 -3.05 -5.77
C THR A 33 37.86 -3.76 -4.87
N LEU A 34 37.88 -3.45 -3.57
CA LEU A 34 38.75 -4.13 -2.62
C LEU A 34 38.21 -5.51 -2.31
N GLU A 35 39.11 -6.49 -2.20
CA GLU A 35 38.76 -7.78 -1.63
C GLU A 35 38.34 -7.61 -0.15
N PRO A 36 37.36 -8.39 0.35
CA PRO A 36 36.81 -8.23 1.70
C PRO A 36 37.88 -8.18 2.79
N GLU A 37 38.91 -9.03 2.70
CA GLU A 37 40.01 -9.09 3.68
C GLU A 37 40.81 -7.78 3.76
N ASN A 38 41.05 -7.13 2.62
CA ASN A 38 41.75 -5.85 2.57
C ASN A 38 40.88 -4.70 3.12
N PHE A 39 39.57 -4.74 2.84
CA PHE A 39 38.62 -3.79 3.40
C PHE A 39 38.53 -3.92 4.93
N HIS A 40 38.42 -5.15 5.43
CA HIS A 40 38.43 -5.52 6.85
C HIS A 40 39.67 -5.02 7.58
N TYR A 41 40.86 -5.23 7.00
CA TYR A 41 42.10 -4.74 7.57
C TYR A 41 42.16 -3.21 7.60
N LEU A 42 41.72 -2.55 6.52
CA LEU A 42 41.69 -1.08 6.44
C LEU A 42 40.80 -0.47 7.52
N ILE A 43 39.58 -0.98 7.71
CA ILE A 43 38.65 -0.44 8.71
C ILE A 43 39.15 -0.68 10.13
N GLN A 44 39.85 -1.80 10.39
CA GLN A 44 40.46 -2.07 11.68
C GLN A 44 41.63 -1.10 11.95
N GLN A 45 42.53 -0.90 10.99
CA GLN A 45 43.68 -0.02 11.16
C GLN A 45 43.27 1.45 11.31
N GLN A 46 42.30 1.91 10.51
CA GLN A 46 41.91 3.30 10.46
C GLN A 46 40.92 3.69 11.57
N TYR A 47 39.99 2.80 11.93
CA TYR A 47 38.89 3.10 12.86
C TYR A 47 38.90 2.22 14.12
N GLY A 48 39.87 1.32 14.27
CA GLY A 48 39.91 0.36 15.38
C GLY A 48 38.66 -0.52 15.41
N ALA A 49 38.08 -0.80 14.23
CA ALA A 49 36.83 -1.53 14.07
C ALA A 49 37.02 -3.03 14.33
N CYS A 50 36.07 -3.62 15.04
CA CYS A 50 35.99 -5.07 15.28
C CYS A 50 34.56 -5.52 14.96
N TRP A 51 34.38 -6.70 14.37
CA TRP A 51 33.05 -7.24 14.10
C TRP A 51 32.96 -8.70 14.48
N GLY A 52 31.75 -9.23 14.51
CA GLY A 52 31.56 -10.58 14.98
C GLY A 52 30.11 -10.95 15.18
N THR A 53 29.90 -11.96 16.00
CA THR A 53 28.57 -12.49 16.30
C THR A 53 28.36 -12.56 17.82
N LEU A 54 27.25 -11.99 18.29
CA LEU A 54 26.76 -12.12 19.66
C LEU A 54 25.85 -13.35 19.76
N LYS A 55 26.20 -14.31 20.62
CA LYS A 55 25.34 -15.46 20.94
C LYS A 55 24.72 -15.26 22.30
N PHE A 56 23.41 -15.04 22.32
CA PHE A 56 22.64 -14.87 23.54
C PHE A 56 22.27 -16.22 24.14
N GLU A 57 22.45 -16.37 25.44
CA GLU A 57 21.98 -17.54 26.18
C GLU A 57 20.45 -17.67 26.05
N ASP A 58 19.93 -18.88 25.91
CA ASP A 58 18.50 -19.18 25.87
C ASP A 58 17.92 -19.41 27.27
N SER A 59 16.61 -19.65 27.37
CA SER A 59 15.94 -19.91 28.65
C SER A 59 16.39 -21.21 29.34
N LEU A 60 17.08 -22.10 28.63
CA LEU A 60 17.60 -23.38 29.11
C LEU A 60 19.10 -23.29 29.46
N GLY A 61 19.71 -22.10 29.37
CA GLY A 61 21.14 -21.90 29.64
C GLY A 61 22.06 -22.35 28.51
N SER A 62 21.51 -22.64 27.33
CA SER A 62 22.26 -23.04 26.13
C SER A 62 22.47 -21.85 25.20
N TYR A 63 23.48 -21.93 24.32
CA TYR A 63 23.74 -20.90 23.33
C TYR A 63 23.33 -21.43 21.95
N PRO A 64 22.34 -20.82 21.29
CA PRO A 64 21.91 -21.23 19.96
C PRO A 64 23.03 -21.08 18.93
N SER A 65 22.94 -21.85 17.84
CA SER A 65 23.90 -21.79 16.74
C SER A 65 23.85 -20.44 16.02
N GLU A 66 22.66 -19.87 15.88
CA GLU A 66 22.44 -18.55 15.30
C GLU A 66 22.75 -17.45 16.34
N GLY A 67 23.55 -16.48 15.93
CA GLY A 67 23.83 -15.29 16.72
C GLY A 67 23.59 -14.00 15.94
N ARG A 68 23.74 -12.86 16.60
CA ARG A 68 23.47 -11.54 16.04
C ARG A 68 24.77 -10.87 15.58
N PRO A 69 24.92 -10.51 14.30
CA PRO A 69 26.07 -9.74 13.86
C PRO A 69 26.20 -8.41 14.61
N PHE A 70 27.43 -8.05 14.98
CA PHE A 70 27.74 -6.76 15.57
C PHE A 70 28.97 -6.12 14.92
N LEU A 71 29.03 -4.81 15.00
CA LEU A 71 30.17 -3.99 14.58
C LEU A 71 30.51 -3.01 15.71
N TYR A 72 31.72 -3.11 16.24
CA TYR A 72 32.26 -2.27 17.30
C TYR A 72 33.22 -1.24 16.70
N ILE A 73 32.89 0.04 16.81
CA ILE A 73 33.52 1.13 16.07
C ILE A 73 33.66 2.39 16.92
N ASP A 74 34.54 3.30 16.50
CA ASP A 74 34.64 4.65 17.04
C ASP A 74 33.55 5.58 16.46
N ASP A 75 33.20 6.64 17.17
CA ASP A 75 32.16 7.62 16.79
C ASP A 75 32.53 8.45 15.53
N ASN A 76 33.81 8.43 15.16
CA ASN A 76 34.38 9.17 14.03
C ASN A 76 34.46 8.39 12.73
N ILE A 77 33.90 7.17 12.65
CA ILE A 77 33.89 6.39 11.41
C ILE A 77 33.31 7.17 10.22
N ASP A 78 33.86 6.93 9.03
CA ASP A 78 33.25 7.40 7.79
C ASP A 78 31.94 6.63 7.51
N LEU A 79 30.86 7.37 7.26
CA LEU A 79 29.53 6.79 7.14
C LEU A 79 29.32 6.03 5.82
N HIS A 80 30.08 6.33 4.77
CA HIS A 80 30.09 5.52 3.55
C HIS A 80 30.74 4.16 3.78
N VAL A 81 31.81 4.11 4.59
CA VAL A 81 32.45 2.85 5.00
C VAL A 81 31.49 2.00 5.82
N LEU A 82 30.78 2.62 6.78
CA LEU A 82 29.76 1.93 7.57
C LEU A 82 28.61 1.39 6.69
N HIS A 83 28.10 2.22 5.77
CA HIS A 83 27.03 1.80 4.85
C HIS A 83 27.49 0.66 3.93
N HIS A 84 28.69 0.74 3.38
CA HIS A 84 29.28 -0.32 2.56
C HIS A 84 29.38 -1.65 3.34
N PHE A 85 29.84 -1.58 4.60
CA PHE A 85 29.91 -2.75 5.47
C PHE A 85 28.51 -3.36 5.71
N MET A 86 27.52 -2.53 6.02
CA MET A 86 26.14 -2.99 6.22
C MET A 86 25.54 -3.67 4.98
N ILE A 87 25.76 -3.14 3.78
CA ILE A 87 25.18 -3.71 2.56
C ILE A 87 25.95 -4.95 2.08
N ASN A 88 27.28 -4.94 2.12
CA ASN A 88 28.09 -5.99 1.50
C ASN A 88 28.52 -7.09 2.48
N GLU A 89 28.91 -6.73 3.70
CA GLU A 89 29.37 -7.69 4.72
C GLU A 89 28.19 -8.31 5.46
N TRP A 90 27.24 -7.48 5.91
CA TRP A 90 26.01 -7.99 6.53
C TRP A 90 24.95 -8.43 5.52
N LYS A 91 25.17 -8.17 4.22
CA LYS A 91 24.23 -8.51 3.15
C LYS A 91 22.83 -7.97 3.41
N LEU A 92 22.74 -6.79 4.06
CA LEU A 92 21.46 -6.17 4.33
C LEU A 92 20.78 -5.78 3.03
N GLN A 93 19.52 -6.17 2.90
CA GLN A 93 18.68 -5.69 1.83
C GLN A 93 18.41 -4.19 2.02
N THR A 94 18.49 -3.42 0.93
CA THR A 94 18.24 -1.98 0.94
C THR A 94 16.83 -1.69 1.44
N ALA A 95 16.71 -0.74 2.38
CA ALA A 95 15.42 -0.35 2.91
C ALA A 95 14.56 0.37 1.85
N ASN A 96 13.24 0.19 1.93
CA ASN A 96 12.27 1.07 1.29
C ASN A 96 11.87 2.22 2.24
N VAL A 97 11.98 2.03 3.57
CA VAL A 97 11.73 3.07 4.59
C VAL A 97 12.66 2.84 5.80
N VAL A 98 13.21 3.91 6.38
CA VAL A 98 13.98 3.85 7.64
C VAL A 98 13.19 4.51 8.75
N ILE A 99 13.05 3.81 9.88
CA ILE A 99 12.26 4.28 11.04
C ILE A 99 13.13 4.34 12.30
N PRO A 100 13.77 5.49 12.57
CA PRO A 100 14.46 5.72 13.84
C PRO A 100 13.48 5.95 14.99
N ILE A 101 13.73 5.28 16.10
CA ILE A 101 12.95 5.43 17.34
C ILE A 101 13.69 6.39 18.27
N LEU A 102 12.97 7.45 18.66
CA LEU A 102 13.41 8.45 19.62
C LEU A 102 12.76 8.13 20.96
N SER A 103 13.56 7.59 21.88
CA SER A 103 13.13 7.18 23.22
C SER A 103 14.25 7.37 24.24
N SER A 104 13.88 7.63 25.50
CA SER A 104 14.83 7.72 26.61
C SER A 104 15.03 6.36 27.28
N ILE A 105 16.26 6.09 27.72
CA ILE A 105 16.64 4.93 28.54
C ILE A 105 16.31 5.17 30.02
N THR A 106 16.49 6.41 30.50
CA THR A 106 16.37 6.76 31.93
C THR A 106 14.94 7.11 32.35
N ARG A 107 14.16 7.71 31.45
CA ARG A 107 12.79 8.19 31.72
C ARG A 107 11.78 7.42 30.89
N HIS A 108 11.73 6.12 31.14
CA HIS A 108 10.79 5.22 30.49
C HIS A 108 9.71 4.75 31.49
N LYS A 109 8.44 4.93 31.13
CA LYS A 109 7.31 4.28 31.79
C LYS A 109 6.88 3.07 30.94
N PRO A 110 6.99 1.83 31.44
CA PRO A 110 6.54 0.66 30.68
C PRO A 110 5.06 0.78 30.35
N PHE A 111 4.72 0.50 29.10
CA PHE A 111 3.33 0.28 28.70
C PHE A 111 2.82 -0.98 29.40
N LYS A 112 2.13 -0.79 30.53
CA LYS A 112 1.56 -1.91 31.31
C LYS A 112 0.21 -2.38 30.77
N SER A 113 -0.49 -1.52 30.03
CA SER A 113 -1.81 -1.83 29.49
C SER A 113 -1.69 -2.63 28.19
N LEU A 114 -2.18 -3.87 28.20
CA LEU A 114 -2.30 -4.69 27.00
C LEU A 114 -3.16 -4.02 25.90
N LYS A 115 -4.07 -3.11 26.28
CA LYS A 115 -4.86 -2.31 25.33
C LYS A 115 -4.01 -1.39 24.46
N ILE A 116 -2.77 -1.08 24.88
CA ILE A 116 -1.82 -0.25 24.14
C ILE A 116 -0.77 -1.13 23.46
N VAL A 117 -0.22 -2.09 24.20
CA VAL A 117 0.90 -2.92 23.73
C VAL A 117 0.52 -3.77 22.52
N GLU A 118 -0.61 -4.47 22.56
CA GLU A 118 -1.00 -5.39 21.49
C GLU A 118 -1.32 -4.66 20.16
N PRO A 119 -2.11 -3.57 20.16
CA PRO A 119 -2.31 -2.76 18.96
C PRO A 119 -1.01 -2.22 18.37
N LEU A 120 -0.10 -1.70 19.20
CA LEU A 120 1.18 -1.16 18.74
C LEU A 120 2.08 -2.25 18.15
N LYS A 121 2.18 -3.42 18.80
CA LYS A 121 2.89 -4.59 18.26
C LYS A 121 2.31 -5.02 16.91
N LYS A 122 0.98 -5.09 16.80
CA LYS A 122 0.29 -5.41 15.55
C LYS A 122 0.61 -4.38 14.47
N GLY A 123 0.59 -3.09 14.80
CA GLY A 123 0.97 -2.00 13.92
C GLY A 123 2.40 -2.14 13.40
N ILE A 124 3.37 -2.45 14.27
CA ILE A 124 4.77 -2.71 13.90
C ILE A 124 4.89 -3.91 12.97
N ARG A 125 4.20 -5.03 13.26
CA ARG A 125 4.18 -6.22 12.39
C ARG A 125 3.63 -5.89 11.00
N ASN A 126 2.57 -5.10 10.92
CA ASN A 126 2.03 -4.65 9.63
C ASN A 126 3.07 -3.85 8.82
N VAL A 127 3.87 -2.98 9.46
CA VAL A 127 4.93 -2.21 8.80
C VAL A 127 6.01 -3.12 8.19
N VAL A 128 6.53 -4.08 8.97
CA VAL A 128 7.64 -4.95 8.52
C VAL A 128 7.19 -6.02 7.53
N ASN A 129 5.90 -6.35 7.49
CA ASN A 129 5.33 -7.27 6.51
C ASN A 129 4.97 -6.59 5.20
N ALA A 130 4.70 -5.27 5.22
CA ALA A 130 4.36 -4.49 4.05
C ALA A 130 5.56 -4.15 3.16
N SER A 131 6.71 -3.78 3.74
CA SER A 131 7.87 -3.33 2.96
C SER A 131 9.19 -3.63 3.66
N GLU A 132 10.30 -3.49 2.93
CA GLU A 132 11.64 -3.61 3.49
C GLU A 132 11.91 -2.41 4.40
N VAL A 133 11.77 -2.56 5.72
CA VAL A 133 11.93 -1.46 6.68
C VAL A 133 13.11 -1.71 7.59
N TRP A 134 13.91 -0.67 7.84
CA TRP A 134 14.95 -0.69 8.87
C TRP A 134 14.47 0.06 10.11
N PHE A 135 14.25 -0.66 11.21
CA PHE A 135 14.04 -0.03 12.51
C PHE A 135 15.37 0.24 13.20
N ILE A 136 15.57 1.48 13.66
CA ILE A 136 16.79 1.87 14.40
C ILE A 136 16.42 2.27 15.81
N THR A 137 17.03 1.62 16.80
CA THR A 137 16.77 1.85 18.23
C THR A 137 18.10 1.94 19.00
N ASN A 138 18.04 2.11 20.33
CA ASN A 138 19.24 2.08 21.17
C ASN A 138 19.75 0.65 21.51
N GLY A 139 19.08 -0.41 21.06
CA GLY A 139 19.52 -1.81 21.22
C GLY A 139 19.40 -2.42 22.62
N LEU A 140 19.01 -1.67 23.65
CA LEU A 140 18.94 -2.15 25.03
C LEU A 140 17.61 -2.88 25.31
N ASP A 141 17.60 -3.86 26.23
CA ASP A 141 16.38 -4.60 26.64
C ASP A 141 15.52 -3.81 27.64
N ILE A 142 15.27 -2.54 27.32
CA ILE A 142 14.45 -1.64 28.12
C ILE A 142 13.55 -0.79 27.24
N GLY A 143 12.34 -0.55 27.73
CA GLY A 143 11.35 0.32 27.14
C GLY A 143 10.92 0.02 25.71
N MET A 144 10.89 1.04 24.85
CA MET A 144 10.42 0.88 23.47
C MET A 144 11.21 -0.15 22.65
N PRO A 145 12.55 -0.16 22.69
CA PRO A 145 13.32 -1.21 22.02
C PRO A 145 12.91 -2.63 22.46
N LYS A 146 12.60 -2.85 23.75
CA LYS A 146 12.05 -4.13 24.25
C LYS A 146 10.70 -4.47 23.64
N LEU A 147 9.79 -3.50 23.56
CA LEU A 147 8.47 -3.70 22.94
C LEU A 147 8.60 -4.04 21.45
N ILE A 148 9.41 -3.29 20.71
CA ILE A 148 9.67 -3.53 19.28
C ILE A 148 10.33 -4.89 19.08
N GLY A 149 11.36 -5.21 19.87
CA GLY A 149 12.01 -6.51 19.85
C GLY A 149 11.02 -7.66 20.04
N SER A 150 10.14 -7.55 21.03
CA SER A 150 9.10 -8.57 21.24
C SER A 150 8.12 -8.67 20.08
N ALA A 151 7.79 -7.57 19.39
CA ALA A 151 6.95 -7.62 18.17
C ALA A 151 7.66 -8.36 17.02
N PHE A 152 8.97 -8.17 16.87
CA PHE A 152 9.80 -8.89 15.90
C PHE A 152 9.90 -10.37 16.25
N ARG A 153 10.08 -10.72 17.53
CA ARG A 153 10.08 -12.11 17.99
C ARG A 153 8.77 -12.80 17.66
N ASP A 154 7.63 -12.15 17.96
CA ASP A 154 6.30 -12.67 17.66
C ASP A 154 6.14 -12.94 16.15
N GLU A 155 6.61 -12.04 15.28
CA GLU A 155 6.59 -12.20 13.82
C GLU A 155 7.51 -13.34 13.34
N ILE A 156 8.74 -13.45 13.87
CA ILE A 156 9.66 -14.54 13.53
C ILE A 156 9.02 -15.89 13.87
N SER A 157 8.39 -16.01 15.05
CA SER A 157 7.68 -17.23 15.45
C SER A 157 6.51 -17.57 14.53
N LEU A 158 5.75 -16.57 14.07
CA LEU A 158 4.66 -16.77 13.12
C LEU A 158 5.18 -17.29 11.77
N ARG A 159 6.24 -16.68 11.23
CA ARG A 159 6.85 -17.12 9.95
C ARG A 159 7.41 -18.53 10.03
N GLN A 160 8.05 -18.89 11.13
CA GLN A 160 8.54 -20.26 11.35
C GLN A 160 7.41 -21.29 11.40
N ALA A 161 6.28 -20.92 12.02
CA ALA A 161 5.09 -21.78 12.05
C ALA A 161 4.48 -21.93 10.65
N ASP A 162 4.39 -20.83 9.88
CA ASP A 162 3.91 -20.83 8.49
C ASP A 162 4.82 -21.70 7.60
N ASP A 163 6.14 -21.57 7.71
CA ASP A 163 7.11 -22.38 6.96
C ASP A 163 7.03 -23.86 7.33
N ALA A 164 6.84 -24.18 8.62
CA ALA A 164 6.67 -25.55 9.09
C ALA A 164 5.37 -26.16 8.54
N TRP A 165 4.28 -25.38 8.56
CA TRP A 165 2.99 -25.79 8.02
C TRP A 165 3.04 -25.98 6.50
N ALA A 166 3.70 -25.07 5.76
CA ALA A 166 3.88 -25.18 4.31
C ALA A 166 4.66 -26.44 3.94
N LYS A 167 5.75 -26.76 4.66
CA LYS A 167 6.50 -28.01 4.48
C LYS A 167 5.64 -29.24 4.73
N GLN A 168 4.81 -29.22 5.79
CA GLN A 168 3.91 -30.34 6.10
C GLN A 168 2.86 -30.54 4.99
N MET A 169 2.40 -29.46 4.36
CA MET A 169 1.40 -29.49 3.29
C MET A 169 2.00 -29.63 1.88
N VAL A 170 3.32 -29.81 1.76
CA VAL A 170 4.04 -29.85 0.47
C VAL A 170 3.70 -28.64 -0.41
N ARG A 171 3.60 -27.46 0.23
CA ARG A 171 3.39 -26.18 -0.44
C ARG A 171 4.68 -25.38 -0.45
N ALA A 172 4.84 -24.54 -1.47
CA ALA A 172 5.93 -23.57 -1.48
C ALA A 172 5.80 -22.63 -0.27
N PRO A 173 6.89 -22.38 0.48
CA PRO A 173 6.87 -21.43 1.59
C PRO A 173 6.56 -20.02 1.06
N LYS A 174 5.90 -19.22 1.88
CA LYS A 174 5.56 -17.84 1.52
C LYS A 174 6.84 -17.01 1.47
N GLU A 175 7.01 -16.20 0.42
CA GLU A 175 8.11 -15.24 0.40
C GLU A 175 7.88 -14.15 1.47
N HIS A 176 8.82 -14.01 2.38
CA HIS A 176 8.77 -13.04 3.47
C HIS A 176 9.80 -11.92 3.27
N LYS A 177 9.43 -10.69 3.65
CA LYS A 177 10.32 -9.50 3.65
C LYS A 177 11.42 -9.62 4.71
N SER A 178 12.56 -8.98 4.51
CA SER A 178 13.66 -9.04 5.48
C SER A 178 13.28 -8.32 6.79
N LEU A 179 13.49 -8.96 7.93
CA LEU A 179 13.29 -8.34 9.25
C LEU A 179 14.60 -7.69 9.69
N ILE A 180 14.65 -6.36 9.68
CA ILE A 180 15.87 -5.61 10.04
C ILE A 180 15.57 -4.66 11.20
N LEU A 181 16.09 -5.04 12.37
CA LEU A 181 16.06 -4.27 13.61
C LEU A 181 17.50 -4.04 14.08
N ILE A 182 17.94 -2.78 14.04
CA ILE A 182 19.31 -2.35 14.33
C ILE A 182 19.34 -1.66 15.70
N GLY A 183 20.24 -2.13 16.57
CA GLY A 183 20.54 -1.48 17.85
C GLY A 183 21.82 -0.67 17.76
N ILE A 184 21.76 0.63 18.02
CA ILE A 184 22.94 1.51 18.13
C ILE A 184 23.14 1.86 19.60
N VAL A 185 24.22 1.37 20.20
CA VAL A 185 24.46 1.40 21.65
C VAL A 185 25.89 1.85 21.97
N CYS A 186 26.12 2.53 23.09
CA CYS A 186 27.48 2.80 23.58
C CYS A 186 27.95 1.67 24.49
N ASP A 187 29.23 1.32 24.41
CA ASP A 187 29.84 0.32 25.28
C ASP A 187 29.69 0.64 26.78
N ASP A 188 29.87 1.90 27.20
CA ASP A 188 29.65 2.35 28.59
C ASP A 188 28.23 2.07 29.13
N ASP A 189 27.23 2.06 28.26
CA ASP A 189 25.83 1.87 28.65
C ASP A 189 25.47 0.38 28.79
N ILE A 190 26.31 -0.54 28.30
CA ILE A 190 26.09 -1.98 28.37
C ILE A 190 26.59 -2.49 29.72
N LYS A 191 25.69 -3.02 30.54
CA LYS A 191 26.05 -3.64 31.84
C LYS A 191 26.20 -5.16 31.78
N ASP A 192 26.12 -5.73 30.59
CA ASP A 192 26.50 -7.12 30.39
C ASP A 192 27.99 -7.26 30.72
N SER A 193 28.41 -8.39 31.28
CA SER A 193 29.83 -8.66 31.62
C SER A 193 30.71 -8.87 30.37
N ILE A 194 30.51 -8.05 29.34
CA ILE A 194 31.19 -8.09 28.05
C ILE A 194 32.25 -7.01 28.05
N ASP A 195 33.51 -7.41 28.16
CA ASP A 195 34.63 -6.49 28.03
C ASP A 195 35.00 -6.32 26.56
N PHE A 196 34.36 -5.35 25.89
CA PHE A 196 34.67 -4.98 24.51
C PHE A 196 36.08 -4.34 24.36
N HIS A 197 36.69 -3.84 25.44
CA HIS A 197 38.03 -3.28 25.39
C HIS A 197 39.11 -4.36 25.25
N SER A 198 38.91 -5.55 25.83
CA SER A 198 39.80 -6.71 25.67
C SER A 198 39.88 -7.28 24.25
N ILE A 199 39.01 -6.79 23.36
CA ILE A 199 38.67 -7.38 22.07
C ILE A 199 39.21 -6.54 20.89
N LYS A 200 39.71 -5.34 21.16
CA LYS A 200 40.09 -4.30 20.19
C LYS A 200 41.05 -4.75 19.06
N ASP A 201 41.87 -5.78 19.30
CA ASP A 201 42.91 -6.23 18.36
C ASP A 201 42.50 -7.43 17.48
N LYS A 202 41.29 -7.99 17.66
CA LYS A 202 40.82 -9.15 16.87
C LYS A 202 39.88 -8.70 15.74
N LEU A 203 40.08 -9.22 14.52
CA LEU A 203 39.22 -8.92 13.36
C LEU A 203 37.79 -9.44 13.53
N LYS A 204 37.63 -10.74 13.82
CA LYS A 204 36.33 -11.43 13.88
C LYS A 204 36.19 -12.24 15.17
N ILE A 205 35.10 -12.03 15.92
CA ILE A 205 34.93 -12.63 17.24
C ILE A 205 33.51 -13.17 17.44
N GLU A 206 33.41 -14.26 18.21
CA GLU A 206 32.15 -14.72 18.76
C GLU A 206 32.10 -14.39 20.26
N ILE A 207 31.07 -13.69 20.71
CA ILE A 207 30.87 -13.30 22.11
C ILE A 207 29.64 -14.01 22.65
N LYS A 208 29.79 -14.74 23.75
CA LYS A 208 28.67 -15.33 24.48
C LYS A 208 28.12 -14.33 25.48
N VAL A 209 26.85 -13.98 25.33
CA VAL A 209 26.15 -13.02 26.19
C VAL A 209 25.24 -13.79 27.14
N PRO A 210 25.58 -13.89 28.44
CA PRO A 210 24.73 -14.57 29.41
C PRO A 210 23.44 -13.77 29.62
N GLN A 211 22.31 -14.47 29.76
CA GLN A 211 21.04 -13.82 30.09
C GLN A 211 20.98 -13.52 31.58
N ASN A 212 21.59 -12.40 31.99
CA ASN A 212 21.31 -11.85 33.31
C ASN A 212 19.91 -11.24 33.32
N LYS A 213 18.92 -11.98 33.82
CA LYS A 213 17.51 -11.55 33.95
C LYS A 213 17.29 -10.27 34.79
N CYS A 214 18.34 -9.66 35.36
CA CYS A 214 18.24 -8.65 36.40
C CYS A 214 18.97 -7.31 36.12
N THR A 215 19.60 -7.10 34.97
CA THR A 215 20.24 -5.80 34.65
C THR A 215 19.37 -4.98 33.69
N LEU A 216 18.93 -3.79 34.11
CA LEU A 216 18.09 -2.85 33.32
C LEU A 216 18.74 -2.34 32.01
N LEU A 217 19.99 -2.70 31.73
CA LEU A 217 20.82 -2.18 30.64
C LEU A 217 21.60 -3.31 29.93
N SER A 218 20.94 -4.44 29.70
CA SER A 218 21.46 -5.52 28.86
C SER A 218 21.12 -5.29 27.38
N LEU A 219 21.85 -5.92 26.48
CA LEU A 219 21.51 -5.96 25.06
C LEU A 219 20.25 -6.80 24.81
N ASN A 220 19.39 -6.33 23.89
CA ASN A 220 18.16 -7.02 23.55
C ASN A 220 18.37 -8.13 22.50
N ASN A 221 18.12 -9.38 22.88
CA ASN A 221 18.33 -10.54 22.01
C ASN A 221 17.42 -10.61 20.76
N ASP A 222 16.35 -9.81 20.72
CA ASP A 222 15.42 -9.75 19.60
C ASP A 222 15.91 -8.87 18.45
N HIS A 223 16.93 -8.04 18.69
CA HIS A 223 17.56 -7.25 17.64
C HIS A 223 18.33 -8.14 16.68
N THR A 224 18.32 -7.74 15.41
CA THR A 224 18.98 -8.50 14.34
C THR A 224 20.45 -8.13 14.19
N HIS A 225 20.79 -6.86 14.40
CA HIS A 225 22.12 -6.30 14.17
C HIS A 225 22.46 -5.28 15.25
N PHE A 226 23.75 -5.17 15.60
CA PHE A 226 24.24 -4.20 16.57
C PHE A 226 25.38 -3.35 16.03
N ILE A 227 25.29 -2.04 16.25
CA ILE A 227 26.40 -1.10 16.09
C ILE A 227 26.76 -0.61 17.49
N ILE A 228 27.95 -0.96 17.95
CA ILE A 228 28.44 -0.64 19.28
C ILE A 228 29.47 0.48 19.13
N ILE A 229 29.20 1.63 19.75
CA ILE A 229 30.06 2.80 19.70
C ILE A 229 30.99 2.78 20.91
N ARG A 230 32.30 2.88 20.63
CA ARG A 230 33.35 3.02 21.63
C ARG A 230 33.44 4.47 22.08
N LYS A 231 33.44 4.71 23.39
CA LYS A 231 33.81 6.02 23.92
C LYS A 231 35.32 6.13 24.08
N LEU A 232 35.96 7.04 23.36
CA LEU A 232 37.37 7.36 23.60
C LEU A 232 37.51 8.20 24.88
N PRO A 233 38.50 7.91 25.75
CA PRO A 233 38.76 8.74 26.92
C PRO A 233 39.11 10.16 26.47
N ILE A 234 38.36 11.14 26.97
CA ILE A 234 38.62 12.57 26.74
C ILE A 234 40.02 12.85 27.29
N GLY A 235 40.90 13.39 26.44
CA GLY A 235 42.28 13.70 26.78
C GLY A 235 42.39 14.42 28.13
N SER A 236 43.25 13.88 29.00
CA SER A 236 43.59 14.40 30.32
C SER A 236 43.87 15.90 30.30
N ASN A 237 42.91 16.70 30.77
CA ASN A 237 43.14 18.03 31.34
C ASN A 237 42.04 18.43 32.33
N SER A 238 41.57 17.46 33.12
CA SER A 238 40.85 17.76 34.36
C SER A 238 41.26 16.75 35.42
N THR A 239 42.33 17.06 36.15
CA THR A 239 42.57 16.49 37.47
C THR A 239 41.36 16.82 38.34
N ASN A 240 40.61 15.79 38.75
CA ASN A 240 40.00 15.66 40.06
C ASN A 240 39.45 14.24 40.19
N ASN A 241 40.31 13.33 40.67
CA ASN A 241 39.89 12.05 41.23
C ASN A 241 39.15 12.32 42.54
N SER A 242 37.89 11.90 42.62
CA SER A 242 37.27 11.58 43.91
C SER A 242 36.59 10.22 43.78
N GLU A 243 37.26 9.19 44.32
CA GLU A 243 36.69 7.88 44.58
C GLU A 243 35.44 8.02 45.46
N ILE A 244 34.28 7.61 44.97
CA ILE A 244 33.07 7.50 45.78
C ILE A 244 32.90 6.04 46.18
N LYS A 245 33.22 5.74 47.44
CA LYS A 245 32.91 4.46 48.10
C LYS A 245 31.38 4.30 48.23
N SER A 246 30.92 3.11 47.90
CA SER A 246 29.53 2.67 47.97
C SER A 246 29.02 2.64 49.41
N THR A 247 27.87 3.27 49.64
CA THR A 247 26.95 2.92 50.74
C THR A 247 25.51 2.92 50.21
N THR A 248 24.72 2.07 50.86
CA THR A 248 23.50 1.40 50.43
C THR A 248 22.22 2.24 50.32
N ILE A 249 21.40 1.85 49.33
CA ILE A 249 19.91 1.85 49.29
C ILE A 249 19.25 3.25 49.33
N ASP A 250 19.08 3.86 48.15
CA ASP A 250 17.86 4.51 47.57
C ASP A 250 18.22 5.44 46.37
N THR A 251 19.26 5.11 45.60
CA THR A 251 19.97 6.06 44.71
C THR A 251 20.01 5.66 43.23
N ASP A 252 19.43 4.52 42.83
CA ASP A 252 19.62 3.95 41.48
C ASP A 252 19.18 4.89 40.35
N ASN A 253 18.08 5.63 40.50
CA ASN A 253 17.59 6.55 39.46
C ASN A 253 18.46 7.81 39.30
N LYS A 254 19.03 8.34 40.39
CA LYS A 254 19.90 9.55 40.35
C LYS A 254 21.31 9.23 39.84
N VAL A 255 21.81 8.03 40.10
CA VAL A 255 23.11 7.57 39.60
C VAL A 255 23.02 7.25 38.09
N LEU A 256 21.91 6.66 37.65
CA LEU A 256 21.63 6.44 36.22
C LEU A 256 21.56 7.76 35.44
N GLU A 257 20.85 8.80 35.93
CA GLU A 257 20.79 10.11 35.26
C GLU A 257 22.18 10.72 35.03
N LYS A 258 23.06 10.77 36.05
CA LYS A 258 24.40 11.38 35.95
C LYS A 258 25.36 10.66 34.98
N ILE A 259 25.27 9.33 34.87
CA ILE A 259 26.14 8.55 33.98
C ILE A 259 25.70 8.75 32.52
N THR A 260 24.38 8.73 32.28
CA THR A 260 23.79 8.85 30.93
C THR A 260 23.91 10.23 30.29
N ASP A 261 24.10 11.30 31.07
CA ASP A 261 24.21 12.66 30.53
C ASP A 261 25.47 12.89 29.69
N SER A 262 26.58 12.20 30.00
CA SER A 262 27.84 12.32 29.25
C SER A 262 27.93 11.36 28.05
N THR A 263 27.41 10.14 28.18
CA THR A 263 27.37 9.11 27.12
C THR A 263 26.28 9.38 26.09
N GLY A 264 25.11 9.88 26.53
CA GLY A 264 23.98 10.20 25.66
C GLY A 264 24.33 11.21 24.56
N ASN A 265 25.25 12.14 24.81
CA ASN A 265 25.63 13.14 23.81
C ASN A 265 26.41 12.52 22.63
N VAL A 266 27.34 11.58 22.89
CA VAL A 266 28.13 10.92 21.83
C VAL A 266 27.24 10.08 20.93
N ILE A 267 26.37 9.25 21.52
CA ILE A 267 25.44 8.41 20.76
C ILE A 267 24.46 9.27 19.95
N ASN A 268 23.88 10.31 20.56
CA ASN A 268 22.93 11.18 19.85
C ASN A 268 23.61 11.93 18.71
N GLN A 269 24.87 12.35 18.86
CA GLN A 269 25.65 12.95 17.77
C GLN A 269 25.92 11.96 16.64
N PHE A 270 26.37 10.74 16.97
CA PHE A 270 26.61 9.69 15.98
C PHE A 270 25.31 9.33 15.25
N ARG A 271 24.23 9.03 15.98
CA ARG A 271 22.91 8.72 15.40
C ARG A 271 22.41 9.86 14.52
N ASN A 272 22.54 11.11 14.96
CA ASN A 272 22.13 12.24 14.14
C ASN A 272 22.92 12.32 12.82
N ARG A 273 24.24 12.09 12.86
CA ARG A 273 25.09 12.05 11.65
C ARG A 273 24.73 10.88 10.75
N PHE A 274 24.59 9.67 11.29
CA PHE A 274 24.30 8.46 10.54
C PHE A 274 22.91 8.49 9.91
N GLU A 275 21.88 8.85 10.67
CA GLU A 275 20.51 8.96 10.17
C GLU A 275 20.39 10.10 9.14
N ALA A 276 21.09 11.23 9.32
CA ALA A 276 21.14 12.29 8.31
C ALA A 276 21.85 11.84 7.03
N PHE A 277 22.92 11.03 7.15
CA PHE A 277 23.60 10.43 6.01
C PHE A 277 22.68 9.51 5.22
N LEU A 278 21.94 8.61 5.89
CA LEU A 278 20.96 7.74 5.24
C LEU A 278 19.86 8.56 4.52
N HIS A 279 19.45 9.69 5.11
CA HIS A 279 18.51 10.62 4.49
C HIS A 279 19.11 11.42 3.32
N GLN A 280 20.43 11.72 3.33
CA GLN A 280 21.09 12.55 2.31
C GLN A 280 21.70 11.79 1.14
N GLU A 281 22.19 10.55 1.32
CA GLU A 281 22.48 9.67 0.17
C GLU A 281 21.24 9.54 -0.73
N ALA A 282 20.06 9.76 -0.16
CA ALA A 282 18.83 9.83 -0.92
C ALA A 282 18.71 10.99 -1.91
N LEU A 283 19.37 12.11 -1.64
CA LEU A 283 19.27 13.35 -2.40
C LEU A 283 20.39 13.47 -3.44
N GLN A 284 21.56 12.87 -3.23
CA GLN A 284 22.72 12.99 -4.14
C GLN A 284 22.61 12.11 -5.39
N GLN A 285 21.83 11.03 -5.36
CA GLN A 285 21.54 10.19 -6.54
C GLN A 285 20.48 10.81 -7.48
N GLN A 286 19.88 11.95 -7.10
CA GLN A 286 18.87 12.69 -7.89
C GLN A 286 19.46 13.56 -9.02
N VAL A 287 20.77 13.52 -9.24
CA VAL A 287 21.41 14.24 -10.34
C VAL A 287 21.33 13.38 -11.61
N ILE A 288 20.26 13.58 -12.38
CA ILE A 288 20.18 13.14 -13.77
C ILE A 288 21.43 13.69 -14.47
N THR A 289 22.35 12.80 -14.85
CA THR A 289 23.50 13.22 -15.66
C THR A 289 22.99 13.62 -17.05
N PRO A 290 23.50 14.71 -17.66
CA PRO A 290 22.98 15.22 -18.94
C PRO A 290 23.10 14.24 -20.12
N THR A 291 23.82 13.14 -19.95
CA THR A 291 24.13 12.14 -20.98
C THR A 291 22.93 11.27 -21.36
N GLU A 292 21.92 11.13 -20.49
CA GLU A 292 20.69 10.36 -20.81
C GLU A 292 19.64 11.16 -21.59
N LEU A 293 19.81 12.47 -21.74
CA LEU A 293 18.93 13.34 -22.52
C LEU A 293 19.18 13.29 -24.03
N GLN A 294 20.17 12.53 -24.50
CA GLN A 294 20.50 12.40 -25.93
C GLN A 294 19.95 11.12 -26.59
N SER A 295 19.40 10.17 -25.84
CA SER A 295 18.89 8.90 -26.40
C SER A 295 17.38 8.89 -26.70
N THR A 296 16.63 9.92 -26.29
CA THR A 296 15.18 10.01 -26.57
C THR A 296 14.87 10.95 -27.73
N THR A 297 15.49 10.73 -28.88
CA THR A 297 15.01 11.25 -30.17
C THR A 297 15.31 10.25 -31.28
N THR A 298 14.54 9.16 -31.37
CA THR A 298 14.20 8.47 -32.63
C THR A 298 13.13 7.40 -32.39
N THR A 299 11.98 7.58 -33.03
CA THR A 299 11.11 6.59 -33.70
C THR A 299 11.16 5.11 -33.29
N THR A 300 9.97 4.61 -32.94
CA THR A 300 9.34 3.32 -33.32
C THR A 300 10.19 2.13 -33.76
N THR A 301 9.76 0.96 -33.25
CA THR A 301 10.01 -0.44 -33.62
C THR A 301 11.14 -1.19 -32.90
N ASP A 302 10.73 -2.35 -32.37
CA ASP A 302 11.48 -3.53 -31.97
C ASP A 302 12.44 -3.43 -30.79
N PHE A 303 12.03 -3.98 -29.64
CA PHE A 303 12.90 -4.84 -28.83
C PHE A 303 12.09 -5.91 -28.10
N LEU A 304 12.42 -7.17 -28.39
CA LEU A 304 12.06 -8.36 -27.63
C LEU A 304 12.44 -8.18 -26.14
N PRO A 305 11.68 -8.74 -25.19
CA PRO A 305 12.02 -8.67 -23.79
C PRO A 305 13.17 -9.64 -23.50
N THR A 306 14.37 -9.11 -23.26
CA THR A 306 15.35 -9.81 -22.43
C THR A 306 14.82 -9.90 -21.00
N PRO A 307 15.09 -11.00 -20.27
CA PRO A 307 14.66 -11.13 -18.90
C PRO A 307 15.36 -10.05 -18.08
N LEU A 308 14.58 -9.08 -17.61
CA LEU A 308 15.01 -8.11 -16.60
C LEU A 308 15.44 -8.91 -15.38
N ASN A 309 16.76 -9.05 -15.23
CA ASN A 309 17.39 -9.50 -14.00
C ASN A 309 16.80 -8.74 -12.82
N LYS A 310 16.58 -9.46 -11.72
CA LYS A 310 16.12 -9.02 -10.40
C LYS A 310 17.04 -7.93 -9.80
N SER A 311 17.10 -6.73 -10.38
CA SER A 311 17.62 -5.54 -9.72
C SER A 311 16.47 -4.59 -9.40
N ASN A 312 16.19 -4.49 -8.10
CA ASN A 312 15.32 -3.50 -7.50
C ASN A 312 15.80 -2.10 -7.92
N SER A 313 15.20 -1.52 -8.96
CA SER A 313 15.45 -0.14 -9.41
C SER A 313 14.69 0.87 -8.54
N TRP A 314 14.83 0.72 -7.23
CA TRP A 314 14.23 1.61 -6.23
C TRP A 314 15.14 2.74 -5.79
N ASN A 315 16.42 2.75 -6.17
CA ASN A 315 17.41 3.66 -5.60
C ASN A 315 17.94 4.68 -6.63
N GLU A 316 17.04 5.45 -7.22
CA GLU A 316 17.40 6.76 -7.82
C GLU A 316 17.14 7.91 -6.83
N ASN A 317 16.30 7.66 -5.81
CA ASN A 317 16.04 8.54 -4.68
C ASN A 317 16.20 7.64 -3.45
N GLY A 318 17.22 7.82 -2.62
CA GLY A 318 17.50 6.92 -1.48
C GLY A 318 16.44 6.96 -0.37
N PHE A 319 16.84 6.56 0.84
CA PHE A 319 15.89 6.05 1.84
C PHE A 319 14.93 7.12 2.41
N PRO A 320 13.61 7.03 2.16
CA PRO A 320 12.65 7.87 2.88
C PRO A 320 12.71 7.53 4.37
N MET A 321 12.82 8.58 5.19
CA MET A 321 13.05 8.46 6.63
C MET A 321 11.92 9.12 7.40
N ILE A 322 11.52 8.47 8.49
CA ILE A 322 10.51 8.99 9.41
C ILE A 322 10.84 8.58 10.85
N CYS A 323 10.87 9.55 11.76
CA CYS A 323 11.14 9.27 13.17
C CYS A 323 9.85 8.98 13.94
N THR A 324 9.94 8.11 14.94
CA THR A 324 8.86 7.93 15.93
C THR A 324 9.35 8.40 17.29
N LEU A 325 8.71 9.45 17.83
CA LEU A 325 8.93 9.96 19.18
C LEU A 325 7.95 9.30 20.13
N VAL A 326 8.47 8.56 21.10
CA VAL A 326 7.65 7.90 22.12
C VAL A 326 7.80 8.56 23.48
N HIS A 327 9.02 8.87 23.88
CA HIS A 327 9.35 9.49 25.16
C HIS A 327 10.67 10.23 24.99
N GLY A 328 11.05 11.10 25.92
CA GLY A 328 12.33 11.79 25.79
C GLY A 328 12.79 12.58 27.00
N THR A 329 14.10 12.78 27.06
CA THR A 329 14.74 13.74 27.97
C THR A 329 14.93 15.08 27.24
N LEU A 330 15.56 16.05 27.91
CA LEU A 330 15.95 17.33 27.30
C LEU A 330 16.80 17.13 26.03
N GLN A 331 17.69 16.14 26.02
CA GLN A 331 18.51 15.80 24.85
C GLN A 331 17.66 15.27 23.69
N THR A 332 16.58 14.54 23.98
CA THR A 332 15.65 14.08 22.95
C THR A 332 14.92 15.24 22.28
N ILE A 333 14.57 16.30 23.02
CA ILE A 333 13.95 17.51 22.45
C ILE A 333 14.91 18.20 21.49
N GLU A 334 16.18 18.33 21.87
CA GLU A 334 17.22 18.88 20.97
C GLU A 334 17.38 18.03 19.70
N LEU A 335 17.38 16.70 19.84
CA LEU A 335 17.45 15.80 18.71
C LEU A 335 16.24 15.96 17.77
N VAL A 336 15.02 16.04 18.33
CA VAL A 336 13.79 16.31 17.56
C VAL A 336 13.90 17.61 16.79
N TYR A 337 14.39 18.69 17.42
CA TYR A 337 14.64 19.95 16.74
C TYR A 337 15.59 19.78 15.54
N ARG A 338 16.72 19.08 15.72
CA ARG A 338 17.66 18.79 14.63
C ARG A 338 17.03 17.98 13.49
N LYS A 339 16.13 17.03 13.79
CA LYS A 339 15.42 16.23 12.78
C LYS A 339 14.44 17.07 11.94
N ILE A 340 13.72 17.99 12.57
CA ILE A 340 12.83 18.90 11.84
C ILE A 340 13.63 19.85 10.93
N GLN A 341 14.79 20.34 11.39
CA GLN A 341 15.70 21.14 10.56
C GLN A 341 16.24 20.36 9.35
N GLN A 342 16.33 19.03 9.45
CA GLN A 342 16.68 18.14 8.35
C GLN A 342 15.48 17.80 7.44
N GLU A 343 14.31 18.40 7.65
CA GLU A 343 13.05 18.10 6.96
C GLU A 343 12.59 16.64 7.11
N ILE A 344 12.93 15.99 8.23
CA ILE A 344 12.52 14.61 8.53
C ILE A 344 11.19 14.64 9.31
N PRO A 345 10.12 14.00 8.82
CA PRO A 345 8.85 13.92 9.53
C PRO A 345 8.95 13.06 10.80
N ILE A 346 8.14 13.41 11.80
CA ILE A 346 8.15 12.80 13.13
C ILE A 346 6.71 12.48 13.56
N VAL A 347 6.48 11.21 13.88
CA VAL A 347 5.24 10.73 14.51
C VAL A 347 5.44 10.72 16.01
N VAL A 348 4.63 11.49 16.73
CA VAL A 348 4.66 11.62 18.19
C VAL A 348 3.56 10.75 18.80
N LEU A 349 3.93 9.82 19.66
CA LEU A 349 2.96 9.07 20.48
C LEU A 349 2.58 9.92 21.68
N LYS A 350 1.41 10.56 21.62
CA LYS A 350 0.85 11.37 22.71
C LYS A 350 0.27 10.47 23.80
N GLY A 351 0.37 10.90 25.05
CA GLY A 351 -0.11 10.20 26.23
C GLY A 351 0.92 9.29 26.88
N THR A 352 2.16 9.31 26.37
CA THR A 352 3.28 8.55 26.91
C THR A 352 3.96 9.33 28.03
N GLY A 353 4.20 10.64 27.84
CA GLY A 353 4.80 11.55 28.83
C GLY A 353 6.12 12.18 28.38
N SER A 354 6.63 13.11 29.20
CA SER A 354 7.91 13.80 28.99
C SER A 354 7.93 14.61 27.69
N ALA A 355 8.99 14.48 26.87
CA ALA A 355 9.14 15.28 25.64
C ALA A 355 7.98 15.15 24.65
N ALA A 356 7.38 13.96 24.52
CA ALA A 356 6.30 13.69 23.56
C ALA A 356 5.05 14.51 23.89
N ASP A 357 4.62 14.50 25.16
CA ASP A 357 3.42 15.21 25.61
C ASP A 357 3.63 16.72 25.64
N LEU A 358 4.84 17.20 25.98
CA LEU A 358 5.16 18.63 25.94
C LEU A 358 5.09 19.19 24.51
N ILE A 359 5.63 18.48 23.53
CA ILE A 359 5.56 18.87 22.12
C ILE A 359 4.11 18.80 21.62
N ALA A 360 3.38 17.73 21.97
CA ALA A 360 1.97 17.58 21.58
C ALA A 360 1.09 18.69 22.18
N PHE A 361 1.23 18.98 23.46
CA PHE A 361 0.54 20.07 24.13
C PHE A 361 0.82 21.41 23.45
N THR A 362 2.09 21.73 23.20
CA THR A 362 2.47 23.01 22.59
C THR A 362 1.93 23.13 21.16
N TYR A 363 1.95 22.04 20.38
CA TYR A 363 1.39 22.00 19.02
C TYR A 363 -0.13 22.21 19.01
N GLU A 364 -0.85 21.54 19.91
CA GLU A 364 -2.31 21.67 20.03
C GLU A 364 -2.73 23.07 20.48
N GLU A 365 -2.02 23.67 21.45
CA GLU A 365 -2.29 25.03 21.91
C GLU A 365 -2.09 26.07 20.79
N ILE A 366 -1.03 25.93 19.99
CA ILE A 366 -0.77 26.84 18.85
C ILE A 366 -1.83 26.69 17.75
N ASN A 367 -2.31 25.48 17.49
CA ASN A 367 -3.27 25.23 16.41
C ASN A 367 -4.74 25.47 16.79
N THR A 368 -5.09 25.35 18.07
CA THR A 368 -6.47 25.62 18.54
C THR A 368 -6.75 27.12 18.74
N LYS A 369 -5.72 27.90 19.10
CA LYS A 369 -5.84 29.35 19.33
C LYS A 369 -5.39 30.12 18.08
N ASN A 370 -6.35 30.45 17.22
CA ASN A 370 -6.15 31.16 15.95
C ASN A 370 -5.31 32.46 16.08
N LYS A 371 -4.08 32.45 15.54
CA LYS A 371 -3.21 33.57 15.07
C LYS A 371 -3.63 35.03 15.38
N LYS A 372 -3.80 35.41 16.65
CA LYS A 372 -3.85 36.81 17.08
C LYS A 372 -2.89 37.07 18.24
N ILE A 373 -1.70 37.53 17.85
CA ILE A 373 -0.74 38.44 18.49
C ILE A 373 -0.91 38.67 20.01
N SER A 374 0.16 38.29 20.75
CA SER A 374 0.41 38.37 22.21
C SER A 374 0.35 37.06 23.01
N GLU A 375 0.22 35.90 22.35
CA GLU A 375 0.18 34.57 23.00
C GLU A 375 1.55 33.90 23.20
N ASP A 376 2.61 34.34 22.51
CA ASP A 376 3.96 33.77 22.66
C ASP A 376 4.45 33.85 24.12
N ASP A 377 4.12 34.93 24.84
CA ASP A 377 4.48 35.08 26.26
C ASP A 377 3.65 34.16 27.18
N TYR A 378 2.34 34.03 26.94
CA TYR A 378 1.48 33.14 27.72
C TYR A 378 1.88 31.67 27.52
N LEU A 379 2.05 31.24 26.27
CA LEU A 379 2.44 29.88 25.95
C LEU A 379 3.82 29.57 26.51
N LYS A 380 4.75 30.52 26.47
CA LYS A 380 6.07 30.36 27.08
C LYS A 380 5.98 30.21 28.60
N VAL A 381 5.10 30.94 29.28
CA VAL A 381 4.86 30.79 30.72
C VAL A 381 4.29 29.40 31.04
N GLU A 382 3.28 28.96 30.29
CA GLU A 382 2.64 27.66 30.53
C GLU A 382 3.57 26.49 30.18
N LEU A 383 4.29 26.57 29.07
CA LEU A 383 5.33 25.61 28.71
C LEU A 383 6.44 25.57 29.76
N THR A 384 6.85 26.73 30.29
CA THR A 384 7.84 26.83 31.36
C THR A 384 7.35 26.11 32.63
N ARG A 385 6.07 26.26 32.98
CA ARG A 385 5.44 25.55 34.09
C ARG A 385 5.47 24.04 33.86
N CYS A 386 4.98 23.57 32.71
CA CYS A 386 4.97 22.15 32.35
C CYS A 386 6.39 21.54 32.32
N LEU A 387 7.39 22.29 31.83
CA LEU A 387 8.79 21.87 31.82
C LEU A 387 9.36 21.70 33.23
N ILE A 388 9.01 22.59 34.17
CA ILE A 388 9.45 22.50 35.57
C ILE A 388 8.78 21.32 36.28
N ASP A 389 7.50 21.09 35.99
CA ASP A 389 6.73 19.99 36.56
C ASP A 389 7.30 18.63 36.10
N GLU A 390 7.69 18.52 34.83
CA GLU A 390 8.22 17.29 34.23
C GLU A 390 9.74 17.09 34.48
N TYR A 391 10.53 18.17 34.41
CA TYR A 391 11.99 18.15 34.57
C TYR A 391 12.44 19.01 35.76
N SER A 392 12.48 18.39 36.94
CA SER A 392 12.89 19.05 38.19
C SER A 392 14.28 19.70 38.13
N GLU A 393 15.20 19.18 37.30
CA GLU A 393 16.54 19.72 37.04
C GLU A 393 16.54 21.12 36.40
N LEU A 394 15.43 21.53 35.78
CA LEU A 394 15.30 22.86 35.18
C LEU A 394 14.86 23.93 36.17
N LYS A 395 14.52 23.60 37.42
CA LYS A 395 14.05 24.57 38.44
C LYS A 395 15.04 25.69 38.73
N ASP A 396 16.33 25.36 38.79
CA ASP A 396 17.38 26.32 39.15
C ASP A 396 18.16 26.84 37.93
N ASN A 397 17.99 26.23 36.74
CA ASN A 397 18.73 26.59 35.53
C ASN A 397 17.86 27.34 34.50
N ASN A 398 17.73 28.65 34.70
CA ASN A 398 16.94 29.52 33.81
C ASN A 398 17.46 29.56 32.36
N LEU A 399 18.77 29.45 32.14
CA LEU A 399 19.37 29.48 30.80
C LEU A 399 18.96 28.24 29.99
N LYS A 400 19.22 27.04 30.53
CA LYS A 400 18.83 25.78 29.88
C LYS A 400 17.31 25.71 29.67
N ARG A 401 16.53 26.19 30.64
CA ARG A 401 15.07 26.22 30.52
C ARG A 401 14.62 27.07 29.34
N ASN A 402 15.18 28.28 29.19
CA ASN A 402 14.88 29.16 28.06
C ASN A 402 15.33 28.55 26.72
N GLU A 403 16.49 27.88 26.68
CA GLU A 403 16.96 27.17 25.49
C GLU A 403 15.99 26.05 25.06
N ILE A 404 15.57 25.19 26.00
CA ILE A 404 14.62 24.10 25.71
C ILE A 404 13.25 24.64 25.29
N CYS A 405 12.74 25.68 25.97
CA CYS A 405 11.52 26.37 25.56
C CYS A 405 11.63 26.86 24.11
N ASN A 406 12.75 27.49 23.75
CA ASN A 406 12.97 27.98 22.39
C ASN A 406 13.01 26.83 21.37
N TYR A 407 13.64 25.68 21.69
CA TYR A 407 13.62 24.52 20.82
C TYR A 407 12.21 23.99 20.55
N ILE A 408 11.39 23.81 21.60
CA ILE A 408 10.00 23.34 21.44
C ILE A 408 9.18 24.33 20.61
N MET A 409 9.34 25.64 20.86
CA MET A 409 8.66 26.67 20.08
C MET A 409 9.08 26.64 18.61
N SER A 410 10.37 26.49 18.31
CA SER A 410 10.86 26.35 16.93
C SER A 410 10.35 25.07 16.27
N ILE A 411 10.36 23.95 16.98
CA ILE A 411 9.80 22.65 16.54
C ILE A 411 8.36 22.83 16.05
N VAL A 412 7.51 23.44 16.86
CA VAL A 412 6.09 23.63 16.51
C VAL A 412 5.91 24.67 15.41
N LYS A 413 6.68 25.77 15.42
CA LYS A 413 6.63 26.78 14.35
C LYS A 413 7.02 26.22 12.99
N GLU A 414 7.94 25.26 12.94
CA GLU A 414 8.40 24.62 11.71
C GLU A 414 7.62 23.34 11.36
N ALA A 415 6.75 22.87 12.25
CA ALA A 415 5.97 21.66 12.04
C ALA A 415 5.06 21.74 10.81
N ASP A 416 4.49 22.93 10.53
CA ASP A 416 3.62 23.19 9.38
C ASP A 416 4.23 24.28 8.49
N LYS A 417 5.08 23.89 7.53
CA LYS A 417 5.81 24.82 6.64
C LYS A 417 5.58 24.50 5.17
N GLU A 418 5.29 25.53 4.36
CA GLU A 418 5.12 25.39 2.90
C GLU A 418 4.06 24.34 2.49
N GLY A 419 2.99 24.19 3.29
CA GLY A 419 1.95 23.17 3.04
C GLY A 419 2.41 21.72 3.31
N ARG A 420 3.55 21.55 3.99
CA ARG A 420 4.06 20.26 4.47
C ARG A 420 3.82 20.15 5.97
N LYS A 421 3.54 18.92 6.43
CA LYS A 421 3.40 18.61 7.86
C LYS A 421 4.52 17.67 8.28
N PHE A 422 5.33 18.12 9.23
CA PHE A 422 6.45 17.35 9.79
C PHE A 422 6.13 16.75 11.15
N LEU A 423 5.08 17.21 11.84
CA LEU A 423 4.59 16.60 13.07
C LEU A 423 3.24 15.93 12.83
N SER A 424 3.12 14.71 13.31
CA SER A 424 1.87 13.95 13.35
C SER A 424 1.73 13.29 14.70
N PHE A 425 0.49 13.15 15.20
CA PHE A 425 0.23 12.70 16.56
C PHE A 425 -0.64 11.46 16.56
N ILE A 426 -0.25 10.47 17.38
CA ILE A 426 -1.07 9.29 17.69
C ILE A 426 -1.35 9.33 19.18
N ASP A 427 -2.60 9.54 19.55
CA ASP A 427 -3.01 9.49 20.94
C ASP A 427 -3.16 8.04 21.40
N VAL A 428 -2.30 7.65 22.34
CA VAL A 428 -2.23 6.32 22.96
C VAL A 428 -3.41 6.07 23.90
N ASN A 429 -4.01 7.13 24.46
CA ASN A 429 -5.10 7.06 25.42
C ASN A 429 -6.49 7.21 24.77
N SER A 430 -6.55 7.45 23.46
CA SER A 430 -7.82 7.57 22.73
C SER A 430 -8.64 6.28 22.77
N THR A 431 -9.97 6.41 22.86
CA THR A 431 -10.93 5.30 22.86
C THR A 431 -11.07 4.64 21.47
N THR A 432 -10.58 5.29 20.41
CA THR A 432 -10.54 4.75 19.05
C THR A 432 -9.27 3.90 18.85
N PRO A 433 -9.28 2.88 17.96
CA PRO A 433 -8.10 2.03 17.73
C PRO A 433 -7.02 2.74 16.91
N SER A 434 -6.57 3.92 17.35
CA SER A 434 -5.52 4.74 16.70
C SER A 434 -4.21 3.98 16.50
N LEU A 435 -3.87 3.10 17.45
CA LEU A 435 -2.62 2.33 17.45
C LEU A 435 -2.62 1.14 16.46
N ASN A 436 -3.78 0.60 16.09
CA ASN A 436 -3.84 -0.42 15.04
C ASN A 436 -3.41 0.16 13.68
N ASP A 437 -3.66 1.46 13.50
CA ASP A 437 -3.33 2.23 12.31
C ASP A 437 -1.96 2.92 12.41
N PHE A 438 -1.05 2.40 13.26
CA PHE A 438 0.31 2.89 13.39
C PHE A 438 1.03 2.94 12.02
N HIS A 439 0.91 1.87 11.24
CA HIS A 439 1.42 1.80 9.87
C HIS A 439 0.83 2.90 8.96
N LYS A 440 -0.50 3.12 8.99
CA LYS A 440 -1.15 4.21 8.24
C LYS A 440 -0.63 5.58 8.67
N SER A 441 -0.44 5.80 9.97
CA SER A 441 0.06 7.07 10.52
C SER A 441 1.50 7.36 10.10
N ILE A 442 2.36 6.34 10.11
CA ILE A 442 3.75 6.44 9.60
C ILE A 442 3.74 6.87 8.13
N LEU A 443 3.02 6.13 7.28
CA LEU A 443 3.04 6.43 5.85
C LEU A 443 2.38 7.78 5.56
N SER A 444 1.30 8.13 6.25
CA SER A 444 0.64 9.44 6.13
C SER A 444 1.59 10.58 6.47
N ALA A 445 2.31 10.49 7.59
CA ALA A 445 3.27 11.51 8.00
C ALA A 445 4.45 11.60 7.03
N LEU A 446 4.92 10.48 6.50
CA LEU A 446 5.95 10.46 5.47
C LEU A 446 5.48 11.19 4.21
N LEU A 447 4.27 10.88 3.71
CA LEU A 447 3.71 11.52 2.53
C LEU A 447 3.51 13.03 2.76
N GLN A 448 2.88 13.42 3.88
CA GLN A 448 2.60 14.84 4.20
C GLN A 448 3.87 15.68 4.38
N GLY A 449 4.97 15.09 4.86
CA GLY A 449 6.27 15.75 4.98
C GLY A 449 6.98 15.99 3.64
N GLN A 450 6.60 15.28 2.58
CA GLN A 450 7.23 15.46 1.28
C GLN A 450 6.83 16.78 0.61
N LYS A 451 7.76 17.35 -0.15
CA LYS A 451 7.50 18.53 -0.98
C LYS A 451 6.76 18.13 -2.26
N ILE A 452 5.71 18.89 -2.59
CA ILE A 452 5.06 18.77 -3.89
C ILE A 452 5.96 19.43 -4.94
N VAL A 453 6.34 18.68 -5.96
CA VAL A 453 7.00 19.24 -7.14
C VAL A 453 5.94 19.95 -7.99
N THR A 454 5.82 21.28 -7.85
CA THR A 454 4.94 22.13 -8.68
C THR A 454 5.73 22.88 -9.75
N ASP A 455 5.02 23.34 -10.79
CA ASP A 455 5.59 24.09 -11.92
C ASP A 455 5.97 25.55 -11.53
N ASP A 456 5.63 25.99 -10.32
CA ASP A 456 5.53 27.40 -9.94
C ASP A 456 6.86 28.15 -9.80
N LYS A 457 8.01 27.47 -9.88
CA LYS A 457 9.32 28.14 -9.94
C LYS A 457 9.76 28.55 -11.35
N VAL A 458 8.98 28.27 -12.38
CA VAL A 458 9.31 28.64 -13.77
C VAL A 458 8.54 29.89 -14.19
N ASN A 459 8.87 31.02 -13.56
CA ASN A 459 8.54 32.34 -14.09
C ASN A 459 9.82 32.97 -14.69
N ILE A 460 9.68 33.56 -15.88
CA ILE A 460 10.67 34.29 -16.72
C ILE A 460 11.15 33.53 -17.98
N GLU A 461 10.45 33.81 -19.09
CA GLU A 461 10.85 33.88 -20.52
C GLU A 461 12.24 33.31 -20.96
N SER A 462 12.29 32.06 -21.45
CA SER A 462 13.22 31.57 -22.50
C SER A 462 13.02 30.08 -22.84
N LYS A 463 13.51 29.61 -24.01
CA LYS A 463 13.53 28.19 -24.44
C LYS A 463 14.23 27.22 -23.47
N GLN A 464 15.02 27.73 -22.52
CA GLN A 464 15.68 26.94 -21.47
C GLN A 464 14.66 26.41 -20.43
N ASN A 465 13.47 27.01 -20.37
CA ASN A 465 12.38 26.67 -19.44
C ASN A 465 11.60 25.42 -19.85
N ASP A 466 11.51 25.07 -21.13
CA ASP A 466 10.80 23.85 -21.54
C ASP A 466 11.51 22.59 -21.06
N LYS A 467 12.85 22.62 -21.02
CA LYS A 467 13.65 21.55 -20.42
C LYS A 467 13.44 21.47 -18.91
N LEU A 468 13.38 22.61 -18.21
CA LEU A 468 13.14 22.65 -16.77
C LEU A 468 11.73 22.18 -16.40
N LYS A 469 10.70 22.55 -17.18
CA LYS A 469 9.33 22.05 -17.02
C LYS A 469 9.26 20.54 -17.21
N ARG A 470 9.90 20.00 -18.25
CA ARG A 470 9.99 18.54 -18.45
C ARG A 470 10.71 17.84 -17.29
N ILE A 471 11.79 18.42 -16.77
CA ILE A 471 12.50 17.87 -15.60
C ILE A 471 11.59 17.89 -14.36
N ALA A 472 10.86 18.97 -14.12
CA ALA A 472 9.91 19.06 -13.02
C ALA A 472 8.79 18.02 -13.16
N GLU A 473 8.24 17.85 -14.36
CA GLU A 473 7.24 16.83 -14.66
C GLU A 473 7.77 15.41 -14.44
N ILE A 474 8.98 15.10 -14.91
CA ILE A 474 9.63 13.80 -14.70
C ILE A 474 9.83 13.55 -13.21
N LYS A 475 10.38 14.52 -12.47
CA LYS A 475 10.59 14.40 -11.01
C LYS A 475 9.28 14.16 -10.28
N ARG A 476 8.22 14.90 -10.65
CA ARG A 476 6.87 14.71 -10.11
C ARG A 476 6.34 13.31 -10.39
N ASN A 477 6.44 12.83 -11.64
CA ASN A 477 5.95 11.51 -12.02
C ASN A 477 6.72 10.38 -11.31
N ILE A 478 8.02 10.54 -11.08
CA ILE A 478 8.84 9.62 -10.28
C ILE A 478 8.34 9.62 -8.83
N GLN A 479 8.13 10.79 -8.23
CA GLN A 479 7.63 10.91 -6.86
C GLN A 479 6.24 10.27 -6.69
N ILE A 480 5.29 10.58 -7.59
CA ILE A 480 3.94 9.98 -7.57
C ILE A 480 4.04 8.47 -7.69
N LYS A 481 4.87 7.95 -8.61
CA LYS A 481 5.07 6.51 -8.78
C LYS A 481 5.61 5.87 -7.49
N GLN A 482 6.62 6.46 -6.85
CA GLN A 482 7.20 5.95 -5.62
C GLN A 482 6.18 5.94 -4.48
N ASN A 483 5.45 7.04 -4.30
CA ASN A 483 4.41 7.14 -3.28
C ASN A 483 3.28 6.13 -3.52
N LEU A 484 2.83 5.96 -4.76
CA LEU A 484 1.82 4.95 -5.11
C LEU A 484 2.33 3.54 -4.80
N LEU A 485 3.58 3.25 -5.13
CA LEU A 485 4.16 1.93 -4.91
C LEU A 485 4.32 1.63 -3.41
N LEU A 486 4.70 2.62 -2.59
CA LEU A 486 4.70 2.52 -1.13
C LEU A 486 3.28 2.28 -0.59
N THR A 487 2.28 3.04 -1.02
CA THR A 487 0.89 2.84 -0.57
C THR A 487 0.34 1.47 -0.98
N LEU A 488 0.79 0.95 -2.12
CA LEU A 488 0.38 -0.34 -2.64
C LEU A 488 1.09 -1.48 -1.87
N ASP A 489 2.39 -1.36 -1.59
CA ASP A 489 3.13 -2.27 -0.68
C ASP A 489 2.45 -2.38 0.70
N TRP A 490 1.92 -1.26 1.20
CA TRP A 490 1.29 -1.18 2.52
C TRP A 490 -0.20 -1.50 2.51
N ASN A 491 -0.77 -1.77 1.33
CA ASN A 491 -2.20 -2.00 1.12
C ASN A 491 -3.10 -0.89 1.72
N LEU A 492 -2.79 0.38 1.41
CA LEU A 492 -3.51 1.56 1.90
C LEU A 492 -4.14 2.38 0.74
N PRO A 493 -5.23 1.89 0.12
CA PRO A 493 -5.87 2.57 -1.02
C PRO A 493 -6.47 3.93 -0.63
N ASP A 494 -7.04 4.05 0.57
CA ASP A 494 -7.58 5.31 1.08
C ASP A 494 -6.51 6.40 1.14
N LEU A 495 -5.31 6.03 1.58
CA LEU A 495 -4.18 6.96 1.70
C LEU A 495 -3.66 7.36 0.32
N ALA A 496 -3.64 6.45 -0.65
CA ALA A 496 -3.32 6.78 -2.02
C ALA A 496 -4.33 7.79 -2.60
N LEU A 497 -5.62 7.62 -2.29
CA LEU A 497 -6.65 8.56 -2.70
C LEU A 497 -6.48 9.94 -2.04
N SER A 498 -6.32 10.01 -0.72
CA SER A 498 -6.28 11.27 0.02
C SER A 498 -4.95 12.02 -0.09
N GLU A 499 -3.82 11.33 -0.02
CA GLU A 499 -2.49 11.96 0.07
C GLU A 499 -1.74 12.03 -1.26
N ILE A 500 -2.18 11.27 -2.27
CA ILE A 500 -1.57 11.27 -3.60
C ILE A 500 -2.56 11.85 -4.61
N PHE A 501 -3.66 11.16 -4.92
CA PHE A 501 -4.53 11.60 -6.01
C PHE A 501 -5.20 12.95 -5.75
N GLN A 502 -5.69 13.23 -4.54
CA GLN A 502 -6.22 14.56 -4.18
C GLN A 502 -5.12 15.62 -4.11
N ARG A 503 -3.93 15.25 -3.62
CA ARG A 503 -2.80 16.20 -3.48
C ARG A 503 -2.23 16.66 -4.82
N TYR A 504 -2.29 15.80 -5.84
CA TYR A 504 -1.87 16.10 -7.22
C TYR A 504 -3.07 16.29 -8.16
N GLU A 505 -4.27 16.61 -7.61
CA GLU A 505 -5.49 16.77 -8.40
C GLU A 505 -5.35 17.91 -9.43
N GLY A 506 -5.90 17.70 -10.63
CA GLY A 506 -5.75 18.62 -11.77
C GLY A 506 -4.44 18.48 -12.56
N MET A 507 -3.47 17.69 -12.07
CA MET A 507 -2.25 17.39 -12.83
C MET A 507 -2.43 16.12 -13.67
N LYS A 508 -2.01 16.17 -14.94
CA LYS A 508 -2.04 14.97 -15.80
C LYS A 508 -1.00 13.97 -15.30
N TYR A 509 -1.47 12.83 -14.80
CA TYR A 509 -0.64 11.67 -14.47
C TYR A 509 -1.31 10.42 -15.01
N SER A 510 -0.65 9.72 -15.93
CA SER A 510 -1.09 8.40 -16.36
C SER A 510 -0.49 7.36 -15.42
N ILE A 511 -1.34 6.58 -14.77
CA ILE A 511 -0.91 5.45 -13.95
C ILE A 511 -0.11 4.49 -14.85
N GLN A 512 1.06 4.07 -14.37
CA GLN A 512 1.95 3.20 -15.13
C GLN A 512 1.45 1.75 -15.09
N ALA A 513 1.57 1.04 -16.22
CA ALA A 513 1.17 -0.37 -16.34
C ALA A 513 1.79 -1.26 -15.25
N LYS A 514 3.04 -1.00 -14.85
CA LYS A 514 3.73 -1.77 -13.78
C LYS A 514 3.04 -1.67 -12.40
N LEU A 515 2.39 -0.55 -12.09
CA LEU A 515 1.64 -0.41 -10.83
C LEU A 515 0.36 -1.25 -10.86
N PHE A 516 -0.31 -1.24 -12.02
CA PHE A 516 -1.51 -2.03 -12.27
C PHE A 516 -1.19 -3.54 -12.29
N ASP A 517 -0.05 -3.95 -12.86
CA ASP A 517 0.47 -5.33 -12.81
C ASP A 517 0.50 -5.85 -11.38
N LYS A 518 1.11 -5.08 -10.49
CA LYS A 518 1.25 -5.47 -9.10
C LYS A 518 -0.11 -5.57 -8.40
N ALA A 519 -1.01 -4.62 -8.65
CA ALA A 519 -2.37 -4.65 -8.08
C ALA A 519 -3.20 -5.87 -8.54
N ILE A 520 -3.03 -6.32 -9.80
CA ILE A 520 -3.72 -7.51 -10.33
C ILE A 520 -3.11 -8.81 -9.81
N LEU A 521 -1.77 -8.90 -9.82
CA LEU A 521 -1.07 -10.15 -9.53
C LEU A 521 -1.07 -10.50 -8.04
N GLU A 522 -1.00 -9.51 -7.15
CA GLU A 522 -0.97 -9.76 -5.71
C GLU A 522 -2.38 -9.95 -5.12
N GLU A 523 -2.47 -10.79 -4.10
CA GLU A 523 -3.70 -10.99 -3.33
C GLU A 523 -3.97 -9.81 -2.39
N ASN A 524 -5.25 -9.52 -2.16
CA ASN A 524 -5.73 -8.47 -1.25
C ASN A 524 -5.47 -7.02 -1.71
N LEU A 525 -5.05 -6.81 -2.95
CA LEU A 525 -4.87 -5.48 -3.57
C LEU A 525 -6.02 -5.10 -4.52
N GLU A 526 -7.13 -5.82 -4.49
CA GLU A 526 -8.24 -5.58 -5.42
C GLU A 526 -8.85 -4.17 -5.25
N ALA A 527 -8.78 -3.60 -4.04
CA ALA A 527 -9.20 -2.21 -3.80
C ALA A 527 -8.35 -1.17 -4.57
N PHE A 528 -7.06 -1.46 -4.84
CA PHE A 528 -6.24 -0.61 -5.71
C PHE A 528 -6.63 -0.74 -7.18
N VAL A 529 -7.09 -1.92 -7.61
CA VAL A 529 -7.66 -2.09 -8.95
C VAL A 529 -8.91 -1.22 -9.11
N ASP A 530 -9.81 -1.22 -8.11
CA ASP A 530 -10.99 -0.34 -8.08
C ASP A 530 -10.58 1.14 -8.20
N LEU A 531 -9.63 1.56 -7.35
CA LEU A 531 -9.11 2.93 -7.32
C LEU A 531 -8.47 3.34 -8.66
N PHE A 532 -7.69 2.47 -9.29
CA PHE A 532 -7.05 2.79 -10.56
C PHE A 532 -8.05 2.88 -11.72
N LEU A 533 -9.09 2.05 -11.72
CA LEU A 533 -10.18 2.13 -12.70
C LEU A 533 -11.03 3.39 -12.49
N ASP A 534 -11.33 3.77 -11.24
CA ASP A 534 -12.00 5.04 -10.89
C ASP A 534 -11.19 6.27 -11.35
N ARG A 535 -9.87 6.14 -11.51
CA ARG A 535 -8.96 7.16 -12.03
C ARG A 535 -8.66 7.02 -13.52
N GLU A 536 -9.59 6.41 -14.26
CA GLU A 536 -9.56 6.27 -15.72
C GLU A 536 -8.31 5.55 -16.26
N PHE A 537 -7.82 4.54 -15.55
CA PHE A 537 -6.79 3.65 -16.11
C PHE A 537 -7.31 2.95 -17.36
N VAL A 538 -6.60 3.13 -18.49
CA VAL A 538 -7.05 2.66 -19.80
C VAL A 538 -6.68 1.20 -20.03
N LEU A 539 -7.62 0.28 -19.83
CA LEU A 539 -7.39 -1.16 -19.89
C LEU A 539 -7.03 -1.66 -21.29
N HIS A 540 -7.69 -1.13 -22.33
CA HIS A 540 -7.46 -1.65 -23.68
C HIS A 540 -6.05 -1.35 -24.21
N LYS A 541 -5.39 -0.29 -23.71
CA LYS A 541 -3.99 0.03 -24.00
C LYS A 541 -3.01 -0.81 -23.19
N TYR A 542 -3.45 -1.26 -22.02
CA TYR A 542 -2.66 -2.10 -21.13
C TYR A 542 -2.66 -3.57 -21.59
N LEU A 543 -3.80 -4.08 -22.03
CA LEU A 543 -4.02 -5.50 -22.27
C LEU A 543 -3.85 -5.87 -23.75
N ASN A 544 -2.68 -6.41 -24.08
CA ASN A 544 -2.42 -7.13 -25.33
C ASN A 544 -2.34 -8.65 -25.10
N SER A 545 -2.22 -9.46 -26.17
CA SER A 545 -2.26 -10.92 -26.03
C SER A 545 -1.09 -11.46 -25.20
N ASN A 546 0.10 -10.90 -25.40
CA ASN A 546 1.30 -11.28 -24.64
C ASN A 546 1.16 -10.91 -23.17
N LYS A 547 0.51 -9.78 -22.89
CA LYS A 547 0.26 -9.32 -21.52
C LYS A 547 -0.72 -10.25 -20.81
N LEU A 548 -1.80 -10.66 -21.48
CA LEU A 548 -2.74 -11.63 -20.93
C LEU A 548 -2.05 -12.97 -20.59
N ILE A 549 -1.23 -13.49 -21.51
CA ILE A 549 -0.42 -14.71 -21.26
C ILE A 549 0.52 -14.50 -20.07
N SER A 550 1.20 -13.35 -20.03
CA SER A 550 2.08 -12.98 -18.92
C SER A 550 1.34 -12.94 -17.57
N LEU A 551 0.06 -12.54 -17.52
CA LEU A 551 -0.73 -12.52 -16.30
C LEU A 551 -1.06 -13.93 -15.79
N PHE A 552 -1.36 -14.87 -16.69
CA PHE A 552 -1.51 -16.29 -16.32
C PHE A 552 -0.19 -16.88 -15.82
N ASN A 553 0.93 -16.55 -16.49
CA ASN A 553 2.25 -17.07 -16.14
C ASN A 553 2.86 -16.44 -14.88
N GLN A 554 2.46 -15.23 -14.47
CA GLN A 554 3.03 -14.55 -13.30
C GLN A 554 2.14 -14.60 -12.05
N ALA A 555 0.96 -15.21 -12.14
CA ALA A 555 0.10 -15.39 -10.98
C ALA A 555 0.81 -16.24 -9.89
N LYS A 556 0.67 -15.82 -8.62
CA LYS A 556 1.31 -16.48 -7.47
C LYS A 556 0.72 -17.87 -7.19
N ASP A 557 -0.59 -18.02 -7.31
CA ASP A 557 -1.30 -19.29 -7.21
C ASP A 557 -1.87 -19.66 -8.59
N LYS A 558 -1.31 -20.71 -9.21
CA LYS A 558 -1.76 -21.26 -10.48
C LYS A 558 -2.43 -22.61 -10.32
N ASP A 559 -2.42 -23.20 -9.13
CA ASP A 559 -2.83 -24.59 -8.91
C ASP A 559 -4.29 -24.77 -9.34
N PHE A 560 -5.14 -23.82 -8.95
CA PHE A 560 -6.54 -23.81 -9.38
C PHE A 560 -6.68 -23.76 -10.90
N PHE A 561 -5.92 -22.88 -11.57
CA PHE A 561 -6.01 -22.69 -13.01
C PHE A 561 -5.51 -23.93 -13.77
N ILE A 562 -4.37 -24.50 -13.36
CA ILE A 562 -3.79 -25.69 -13.97
C ILE A 562 -4.73 -26.88 -13.81
N ILE A 563 -5.11 -27.24 -12.57
CA ILE A 563 -5.92 -28.42 -12.26
C ILE A 563 -7.34 -28.27 -12.83
N THR A 564 -7.99 -27.13 -12.58
CA THR A 564 -9.40 -26.96 -12.92
C THR A 564 -9.59 -26.57 -14.39
N SER A 565 -8.82 -25.60 -14.88
CA SER A 565 -9.05 -25.01 -16.21
C SER A 565 -8.27 -25.72 -17.33
N LEU A 566 -6.99 -26.04 -17.12
CA LEU A 566 -6.18 -26.70 -18.16
C LEU A 566 -6.40 -28.22 -18.17
N GLU A 567 -6.22 -28.89 -17.04
CA GLU A 567 -6.37 -30.35 -16.93
C GLU A 567 -7.86 -30.73 -16.96
N GLY A 568 -8.69 -30.12 -16.11
CA GLY A 568 -10.11 -30.47 -15.99
C GLY A 568 -10.96 -30.10 -17.22
N ILE A 569 -10.84 -28.86 -17.72
CA ILE A 569 -11.66 -28.41 -18.85
C ILE A 569 -11.02 -28.74 -20.20
N ARG A 570 -9.71 -28.59 -20.39
CA ARG A 570 -9.04 -28.82 -21.69
C ARG A 570 -8.42 -30.19 -21.86
N ASN A 571 -8.26 -30.98 -20.79
CA ASN A 571 -7.57 -32.27 -20.79
C ASN A 571 -6.10 -32.16 -21.28
N LEU A 572 -5.45 -31.01 -21.05
CA LEU A 572 -4.01 -30.87 -21.29
C LEU A 572 -3.26 -31.47 -20.08
N THR A 573 -2.17 -32.20 -20.32
CA THR A 573 -1.35 -32.77 -19.24
C THR A 573 -0.46 -31.68 -18.63
N GLY A 574 -0.37 -31.63 -17.30
CA GLY A 574 0.34 -30.60 -16.52
C GLY A 574 1.87 -30.58 -16.66
N ASP A 575 2.44 -31.12 -17.74
CA ASP A 575 3.89 -31.11 -17.98
C ASP A 575 4.40 -29.74 -18.47
N GLU A 576 3.51 -28.83 -18.87
CA GLU A 576 3.85 -27.48 -19.31
C GLU A 576 3.78 -26.47 -18.14
N GLU A 577 4.95 -26.08 -17.59
CA GLU A 577 5.05 -25.05 -16.52
C GLU A 577 4.62 -23.64 -17.00
N GLU A 578 4.64 -23.39 -18.32
CA GLU A 578 4.29 -22.11 -18.93
C GLU A 578 3.19 -22.25 -19.98
N VAL A 579 2.27 -21.28 -19.98
CA VAL A 579 1.20 -21.21 -20.97
C VAL A 579 1.75 -20.91 -22.37
N PRO A 580 1.39 -21.69 -23.42
CA PRO A 580 1.88 -21.50 -24.79
C PRO A 580 1.55 -20.15 -25.43
N LYS A 581 2.32 -19.74 -26.45
CA LYS A 581 2.10 -18.48 -27.19
C LYS A 581 0.76 -18.43 -27.95
N ASP A 582 0.23 -19.58 -28.34
CA ASP A 582 -1.04 -19.70 -29.06
C ASP A 582 -2.25 -19.88 -28.13
N PHE A 583 -2.02 -19.87 -26.81
CA PHE A 583 -3.03 -20.15 -25.80
C PHE A 583 -4.30 -19.31 -25.95
N VAL A 584 -4.15 -18.02 -26.24
CA VAL A 584 -5.29 -17.07 -26.35
C VAL A 584 -6.24 -17.47 -27.48
N GLU A 585 -5.72 -17.86 -28.65
CA GLU A 585 -6.55 -18.17 -29.82
C GLU A 585 -7.13 -19.58 -29.77
N LYS A 586 -6.40 -20.53 -29.20
CA LYS A 586 -6.75 -21.95 -29.17
C LYS A 586 -7.43 -22.34 -27.86
N ASP A 587 -6.64 -22.46 -26.79
CA ASP A 587 -7.06 -23.10 -25.55
C ASP A 587 -8.03 -22.24 -24.75
N LEU A 588 -7.75 -20.95 -24.60
CA LEU A 588 -8.59 -20.02 -23.85
C LEU A 588 -9.97 -19.86 -24.49
N ASN A 589 -10.02 -19.77 -25.83
CA ASN A 589 -11.28 -19.74 -26.58
C ASN A 589 -12.09 -21.02 -26.41
N GLU A 590 -11.45 -22.20 -26.39
CA GLU A 590 -12.20 -23.43 -26.11
C GLU A 590 -12.67 -23.49 -24.66
N ILE A 591 -11.85 -23.09 -23.67
CA ILE A 591 -12.26 -23.05 -22.26
C ILE A 591 -13.53 -22.20 -22.13
N VAL A 592 -13.52 -20.99 -22.68
CA VAL A 592 -14.68 -20.10 -22.65
C VAL A 592 -15.86 -20.70 -23.39
N LYS A 593 -15.65 -21.34 -24.55
CA LYS A 593 -16.72 -22.04 -25.27
C LYS A 593 -17.35 -23.15 -24.43
N ARG A 594 -16.58 -23.95 -23.70
CA ARG A 594 -17.13 -24.98 -22.80
C ARG A 594 -17.90 -24.38 -21.62
N LEU A 595 -17.42 -23.26 -21.08
CA LEU A 595 -18.02 -22.60 -19.92
C LEU A 595 -19.23 -21.71 -20.26
N THR A 596 -19.34 -21.20 -21.48
CA THR A 596 -20.35 -20.18 -21.85
C THR A 596 -21.13 -20.48 -23.13
N ASP A 597 -20.73 -21.50 -23.89
CA ASP A 597 -21.20 -21.79 -25.26
C ASP A 597 -20.87 -20.68 -26.29
N ILE A 598 -20.02 -19.71 -25.92
CA ILE A 598 -19.59 -18.60 -26.78
C ILE A 598 -18.27 -18.98 -27.48
N SER A 599 -18.27 -18.89 -28.80
CA SER A 599 -17.14 -19.28 -29.65
C SER A 599 -16.38 -18.06 -30.16
N GLY A 600 -15.04 -18.13 -30.18
CA GLY A 600 -14.21 -17.07 -30.75
C GLY A 600 -14.27 -15.76 -29.97
N PHE A 601 -14.44 -15.85 -28.64
CA PHE A 601 -14.56 -14.71 -27.77
C PHE A 601 -13.30 -13.84 -27.75
N PHE A 602 -12.13 -14.47 -27.75
CA PHE A 602 -10.83 -13.80 -27.84
C PHE A 602 -10.35 -13.74 -29.29
N CYS A 603 -10.00 -12.54 -29.73
CA CYS A 603 -9.30 -12.30 -30.98
C CYS A 603 -7.96 -11.62 -30.69
N LYS A 604 -6.84 -12.33 -30.95
CA LYS A 604 -5.48 -11.82 -30.73
C LYS A 604 -5.21 -10.54 -31.52
N THR A 605 -5.52 -10.57 -32.82
CA THR A 605 -5.30 -9.42 -33.71
C THR A 605 -6.08 -8.19 -33.26
N GLU A 606 -7.33 -8.34 -32.84
CA GLU A 606 -8.14 -7.23 -32.31
C GLU A 606 -7.54 -6.69 -31.01
N MET A 607 -7.16 -7.57 -30.08
CA MET A 607 -6.58 -7.20 -28.79
C MET A 607 -5.26 -6.42 -28.97
N ASP A 608 -4.36 -6.92 -29.80
CA ASP A 608 -3.06 -6.29 -30.05
C ASP A 608 -3.20 -4.94 -30.77
N ASN A 609 -4.12 -4.82 -31.73
CA ASN A 609 -4.40 -3.56 -32.41
C ASN A 609 -5.01 -2.53 -31.46
N ASN A 610 -5.97 -2.94 -30.63
CA ASN A 610 -6.57 -2.07 -29.61
C ASN A 610 -5.50 -1.55 -28.63
N ALA A 611 -4.54 -2.40 -28.24
CA ALA A 611 -3.46 -2.01 -27.33
C ALA A 611 -2.55 -0.90 -27.88
N VAL A 612 -2.31 -0.90 -29.20
CA VAL A 612 -1.53 0.14 -29.88
C VAL A 612 -2.39 1.35 -30.28
N GLY A 613 -3.71 1.29 -30.05
CA GLY A 613 -4.65 2.35 -30.42
C GLY A 613 -5.01 2.37 -31.91
N ILE A 614 -4.87 1.22 -32.58
CA ILE A 614 -5.31 1.00 -33.96
C ILE A 614 -6.71 0.42 -33.90
N TYR A 615 -7.70 1.20 -34.32
CA TYR A 615 -9.10 0.78 -34.33
C TYR A 615 -9.63 0.64 -35.76
N PHE A 616 -10.45 -0.38 -36.01
CA PHE A 616 -10.96 -0.70 -37.33
C PHE A 616 -12.24 0.08 -37.66
N GLY A 617 -12.20 0.98 -38.65
CA GLY A 617 -13.37 1.66 -39.22
C GLY A 617 -13.06 3.01 -39.87
N ASP A 618 -14.09 3.76 -40.24
CA ASP A 618 -13.96 5.11 -40.80
C ASP A 618 -13.29 6.07 -39.82
N LYS A 619 -12.45 6.99 -40.33
CA LYS A 619 -11.66 7.94 -39.53
C LYS A 619 -12.48 9.11 -38.95
N SER A 620 -13.79 8.95 -38.80
CA SER A 620 -14.62 9.98 -38.16
C SER A 620 -14.36 10.00 -36.65
N ASP A 621 -14.30 11.19 -36.04
CA ASP A 621 -14.03 11.32 -34.60
C ASP A 621 -15.06 10.57 -33.73
N LYS A 622 -16.31 10.51 -34.19
CA LYS A 622 -17.39 9.80 -33.48
C LYS A 622 -17.21 8.28 -33.52
N ASP A 623 -16.74 7.74 -34.63
CA ASP A 623 -16.54 6.29 -34.77
C ASP A 623 -15.31 5.82 -34.00
N ILE A 624 -14.23 6.61 -33.98
CA ILE A 624 -13.05 6.35 -33.16
C ILE A 624 -13.41 6.28 -31.67
N GLN A 625 -14.26 7.18 -31.17
CA GLN A 625 -14.68 7.15 -29.76
C GLN A 625 -15.54 5.93 -29.44
N LYS A 626 -16.47 5.55 -30.31
CA LYS A 626 -17.24 4.30 -30.15
C LYS A 626 -16.34 3.07 -30.10
N GLN A 627 -15.33 3.02 -30.97
CA GLN A 627 -14.38 1.91 -31.01
C GLN A 627 -13.50 1.85 -29.75
N LYS A 628 -13.07 3.00 -29.22
CA LYS A 628 -12.37 3.06 -27.92
C LYS A 628 -13.20 2.51 -26.78
N ILE A 629 -14.48 2.91 -26.70
CA ILE A 629 -15.41 2.40 -25.68
C ILE A 629 -15.58 0.89 -25.83
N ARG A 630 -15.72 0.39 -27.06
CA ARG A 630 -15.80 -1.05 -27.33
C ARG A 630 -14.51 -1.80 -26.93
N ALA A 631 -13.35 -1.25 -27.26
CA ALA A 631 -12.07 -1.83 -26.90
C ALA A 631 -11.90 -1.91 -25.37
N GLU A 632 -12.28 -0.85 -24.65
CA GLU A 632 -12.24 -0.81 -23.18
C GLU A 632 -13.17 -1.86 -22.56
N LYS A 633 -14.42 -1.92 -23.06
CA LYS A 633 -15.39 -2.93 -22.66
C LYS A 633 -14.84 -4.36 -22.82
N LYS A 634 -14.23 -4.67 -23.98
CA LYS A 634 -13.64 -5.99 -24.23
C LYS A 634 -12.45 -6.29 -23.31
N ALA A 635 -11.55 -5.33 -23.10
CA ALA A 635 -10.40 -5.51 -22.22
C ALA A 635 -10.83 -5.82 -20.78
N LEU A 636 -11.88 -5.15 -20.28
CA LEU A 636 -12.47 -5.43 -18.97
C LEU A 636 -13.04 -6.86 -18.90
N GLN A 637 -13.80 -7.28 -19.93
CA GLN A 637 -14.35 -8.64 -20.00
C GLN A 637 -13.25 -9.71 -20.00
N TYR A 638 -12.15 -9.48 -20.74
CA TYR A 638 -11.00 -10.38 -20.76
C TYR A 638 -10.37 -10.54 -19.38
N LEU A 639 -10.23 -9.44 -18.62
CA LEU A 639 -9.71 -9.49 -17.25
C LEU A 639 -10.66 -10.16 -16.25
N ILE A 640 -11.98 -10.04 -16.44
CA ILE A 640 -12.97 -10.75 -15.62
C ILE A 640 -12.88 -12.25 -15.84
N ILE A 641 -12.76 -12.69 -17.10
CA ILE A 641 -12.55 -14.10 -17.43
C ILE A 641 -11.24 -14.61 -16.81
N TYR A 642 -10.16 -13.85 -16.92
CA TYR A 642 -8.91 -14.15 -16.21
C TYR A 642 -9.13 -14.31 -14.70
N ALA A 643 -9.81 -13.36 -14.05
CA ALA A 643 -10.07 -13.42 -12.60
C ALA A 643 -10.90 -14.65 -12.21
N ILE A 644 -11.90 -15.04 -13.01
CA ILE A 644 -12.72 -16.25 -12.76
C ILE A 644 -11.88 -17.52 -12.91
N LEU A 645 -11.09 -17.64 -13.98
CA LEU A 645 -10.26 -18.81 -14.26
C LEU A 645 -9.11 -18.98 -13.26
N MET A 646 -8.67 -17.88 -12.63
CA MET A 646 -7.69 -17.87 -11.54
C MET A 646 -8.33 -17.97 -10.14
N ASN A 647 -9.65 -18.18 -10.04
CA ASN A 647 -10.41 -18.18 -8.77
C ASN A 647 -10.22 -16.92 -7.90
N ARG A 648 -9.95 -15.76 -8.52
CA ARG A 648 -9.84 -14.46 -7.86
C ARG A 648 -11.21 -13.79 -7.78
N GLN A 649 -12.03 -14.28 -6.86
CA GLN A 649 -13.46 -13.91 -6.73
C GLN A 649 -13.66 -12.41 -6.47
N GLN A 650 -12.89 -11.82 -5.55
CA GLN A 650 -13.01 -10.39 -5.24
C GLN A 650 -12.59 -9.51 -6.42
N LEU A 651 -11.56 -9.92 -7.17
CA LEU A 651 -11.10 -9.21 -8.37
C LEU A 651 -12.19 -9.21 -9.44
N ALA A 652 -12.84 -10.36 -9.69
CA ALA A 652 -13.94 -10.45 -10.64
C ALA A 652 -15.11 -9.51 -10.28
N LYS A 653 -15.43 -9.38 -8.99
CA LYS A 653 -16.48 -8.47 -8.49
C LYS A 653 -16.13 -7.00 -8.72
N ILE A 654 -14.90 -6.61 -8.39
CA ILE A 654 -14.44 -5.23 -8.58
C ILE A 654 -14.38 -4.88 -10.06
N LEU A 655 -13.86 -5.76 -10.92
CA LEU A 655 -13.86 -5.52 -12.36
C LEU A 655 -15.30 -5.43 -12.92
N TRP A 656 -16.23 -6.26 -12.44
CA TRP A 656 -17.62 -6.20 -12.86
C TRP A 656 -18.33 -4.88 -12.49
N LYS A 657 -17.98 -4.27 -11.34
CA LYS A 657 -18.49 -2.95 -10.93
C LYS A 657 -18.23 -1.87 -12.00
N HIS A 658 -17.15 -2.00 -12.76
CA HIS A 658 -16.76 -1.07 -13.83
C HIS A 658 -17.35 -1.41 -15.21
N SER A 659 -18.27 -2.38 -15.28
CA SER A 659 -18.86 -2.81 -16.55
C SER A 659 -19.91 -1.85 -17.09
N SER A 660 -19.90 -1.67 -18.42
CA SER A 660 -20.94 -0.89 -19.13
C SER A 660 -22.23 -1.68 -19.37
N GLU A 661 -22.17 -3.02 -19.30
CA GLU A 661 -23.31 -3.93 -19.47
C GLU A 661 -23.39 -4.90 -18.27
N PRO A 662 -23.84 -4.43 -17.09
CA PRO A 662 -23.76 -5.21 -15.87
C PRO A 662 -24.67 -6.45 -15.87
N ILE A 663 -25.86 -6.39 -16.47
CA ILE A 663 -26.81 -7.52 -16.48
C ILE A 663 -26.29 -8.69 -17.34
N PRO A 664 -25.99 -8.52 -18.65
CA PRO A 664 -25.47 -9.62 -19.47
C PRO A 664 -24.19 -10.21 -18.88
N LEU A 665 -23.27 -9.35 -18.41
CA LEU A 665 -21.99 -9.79 -17.89
C LEU A 665 -22.13 -10.56 -16.57
N ALA A 666 -23.07 -10.17 -15.69
CA ALA A 666 -23.36 -10.92 -14.47
C ALA A 666 -23.92 -12.31 -14.77
N LEU A 667 -24.79 -12.43 -15.78
CA LEU A 667 -25.32 -13.73 -16.23
C LEU A 667 -24.20 -14.64 -16.77
N ILE A 668 -23.24 -14.06 -17.50
CA ILE A 668 -22.08 -14.79 -18.02
C ILE A 668 -21.14 -15.22 -16.90
N CYS A 669 -20.86 -14.35 -15.92
CA CYS A 669 -20.08 -14.72 -14.74
C CYS A 669 -20.75 -15.85 -13.97
N CYS A 670 -22.07 -15.76 -13.75
CA CYS A 670 -22.88 -16.81 -13.13
C CYS A 670 -22.78 -18.13 -13.91
N MET A 671 -22.94 -18.08 -15.23
CA MET A 671 -22.82 -19.25 -16.11
C MET A 671 -21.43 -19.90 -16.01
N MET A 672 -20.37 -19.09 -16.07
CA MET A 672 -18.99 -19.58 -15.93
C MET A 672 -18.77 -20.26 -14.59
N PHE A 673 -19.14 -19.64 -13.46
CA PHE A 673 -18.98 -20.26 -12.15
C PHE A 673 -19.81 -21.55 -12.01
N LYS A 674 -21.06 -21.58 -12.51
CA LYS A 674 -21.89 -22.80 -12.51
C LYS A 674 -21.25 -23.94 -13.29
N LYS A 675 -20.74 -23.67 -14.50
CA LYS A 675 -20.10 -24.69 -15.35
C LYS A 675 -18.68 -25.04 -14.88
N LEU A 676 -18.02 -24.18 -14.11
CA LEU A 676 -16.70 -24.44 -13.51
C LEU A 676 -16.79 -25.34 -12.26
N ALA A 677 -17.84 -25.19 -11.44
CA ALA A 677 -18.01 -25.93 -10.19
C ALA A 677 -17.92 -27.48 -10.28
N PRO A 678 -18.37 -28.16 -11.36
CA PRO A 678 -18.19 -29.61 -11.52
C PRO A 678 -16.75 -30.07 -11.62
N TYR A 679 -15.84 -29.21 -12.10
CA TYR A 679 -14.41 -29.52 -12.24
C TYR A 679 -13.62 -29.37 -10.94
N CYS A 680 -14.23 -28.79 -9.90
CA CYS A 680 -13.61 -28.64 -8.60
C CYS A 680 -13.80 -29.91 -7.76
N HIS A 681 -12.71 -30.58 -7.40
CA HIS A 681 -12.73 -31.80 -6.60
C HIS A 681 -13.02 -31.53 -5.11
N GLU A 682 -12.58 -30.39 -4.60
CA GLU A 682 -12.79 -30.02 -3.19
C GLU A 682 -14.23 -29.53 -2.94
N SER A 683 -14.91 -30.17 -1.98
CA SER A 683 -16.29 -29.83 -1.61
C SER A 683 -16.44 -28.37 -1.12
N TYR A 684 -15.48 -27.88 -0.34
CA TYR A 684 -15.47 -26.50 0.15
C TYR A 684 -15.39 -25.50 -1.01
N LEU A 685 -14.42 -25.68 -1.92
CA LEU A 685 -14.22 -24.82 -3.08
C LEU A 685 -15.42 -24.84 -4.02
N LYS A 686 -16.01 -26.02 -4.26
CA LYS A 686 -17.25 -26.17 -5.03
C LYS A 686 -18.42 -25.40 -4.41
N SER A 687 -18.57 -25.46 -3.09
CA SER A 687 -19.57 -24.65 -2.37
C SER A 687 -19.31 -23.16 -2.52
N LEU A 688 -18.05 -22.73 -2.39
CA LEU A 688 -17.65 -21.33 -2.52
C LEU A 688 -17.95 -20.78 -3.93
N ILE A 689 -17.57 -21.49 -4.98
CA ILE A 689 -17.87 -21.14 -6.38
C ILE A 689 -19.39 -21.08 -6.62
N GLY A 690 -20.13 -22.04 -6.08
CA GLY A 690 -21.61 -22.04 -6.14
C GLY A 690 -22.23 -20.81 -5.47
N LYS A 691 -21.66 -20.34 -4.35
CA LYS A 691 -22.08 -19.08 -3.72
C LYS A 691 -21.80 -17.87 -4.62
N GLN A 692 -20.63 -17.80 -5.27
CA GLN A 692 -20.31 -16.73 -6.21
C GLN A 692 -21.27 -16.69 -7.39
N ALA A 693 -21.58 -17.84 -7.98
CA ALA A 693 -22.56 -17.93 -9.06
C ALA A 693 -23.93 -17.35 -8.64
N LYS A 694 -24.39 -17.71 -7.44
CA LYS A 694 -25.66 -17.21 -6.89
C LYS A 694 -25.61 -15.70 -6.64
N GLU A 695 -24.49 -15.16 -6.18
CA GLU A 695 -24.33 -13.72 -5.93
C GLU A 695 -24.44 -12.91 -7.23
N PHE A 696 -23.72 -13.30 -8.29
CA PHE A 696 -23.85 -12.67 -9.61
C PHE A 696 -25.27 -12.81 -10.19
N SER A 697 -25.93 -13.96 -9.98
CA SER A 697 -27.34 -14.14 -10.33
C SER A 697 -28.23 -13.11 -9.64
N ASN A 698 -28.08 -12.94 -8.33
CA ASN A 698 -28.86 -11.98 -7.55
C ASN A 698 -28.59 -10.54 -7.99
N TRP A 699 -27.36 -10.21 -8.38
CA TRP A 699 -27.03 -8.88 -8.91
C TRP A 699 -27.72 -8.63 -10.26
N ALA A 700 -27.72 -9.60 -11.17
CA ALA A 700 -28.42 -9.49 -12.44
C ALA A 700 -29.92 -9.24 -12.24
N VAL A 701 -30.57 -10.00 -11.35
CA VAL A 701 -31.98 -9.84 -11.00
C VAL A 701 -32.22 -8.50 -10.32
N GLY A 702 -31.41 -8.14 -9.32
CA GLY A 702 -31.60 -6.90 -8.57
C GLY A 702 -31.40 -5.63 -9.41
N ILE A 703 -30.52 -5.66 -10.41
CA ILE A 703 -30.39 -4.56 -11.38
C ILE A 703 -31.59 -4.54 -12.33
N LEU A 704 -32.04 -5.70 -12.82
CA LEU A 704 -33.22 -5.80 -13.67
C LEU A 704 -34.47 -5.24 -12.97
N ASP A 705 -34.68 -5.60 -11.70
CA ASP A 705 -35.79 -5.13 -10.87
C ASP A 705 -35.75 -3.59 -10.74
N LYS A 706 -34.57 -3.02 -10.48
CA LYS A 706 -34.39 -1.57 -10.40
C LYS A 706 -34.68 -0.89 -11.73
N SER A 707 -34.10 -1.37 -12.82
CA SER A 707 -34.32 -0.83 -14.16
C SER A 707 -35.81 -0.89 -14.56
N PHE A 708 -36.48 -2.01 -14.26
CA PHE A 708 -37.91 -2.18 -14.53
C PHE A 708 -38.76 -1.16 -13.76
N ASN A 709 -38.49 -0.99 -12.47
CA ASN A 709 -39.20 -0.02 -11.63
C ASN A 709 -38.99 1.43 -12.07
N GLU A 710 -37.83 1.75 -12.65
CA GLU A 710 -37.55 3.09 -13.20
C GLU A 710 -38.22 3.32 -14.56
N ASP A 711 -38.04 2.41 -15.52
CA ASP A 711 -38.64 2.49 -16.85
C ASP A 711 -38.90 1.09 -17.44
N ASN A 712 -40.17 0.69 -17.39
CA ASN A 712 -40.66 -0.58 -17.94
C ASN A 712 -40.41 -0.74 -19.44
N GLN A 713 -40.51 0.33 -20.23
CA GLN A 713 -40.43 0.24 -21.69
C GLN A 713 -38.96 0.18 -22.13
N ARG A 714 -38.13 1.07 -21.60
CA ARG A 714 -36.69 1.07 -21.90
C ARG A 714 -36.00 -0.22 -21.44
N THR A 715 -36.41 -0.76 -20.30
CA THR A 715 -35.90 -2.06 -19.82
C THR A 715 -36.29 -3.20 -20.77
N PHE A 716 -37.50 -3.17 -21.33
CA PHE A 716 -37.92 -4.14 -22.33
C PHE A 716 -37.11 -4.04 -23.62
N GLU A 717 -36.84 -2.83 -24.11
CA GLU A 717 -36.01 -2.59 -25.29
C GLU A 717 -34.57 -3.06 -25.07
N MET A 718 -34.01 -2.85 -23.87
CA MET A 718 -32.69 -3.36 -23.49
C MET A 718 -32.62 -4.89 -23.51
N LEU A 719 -33.70 -5.60 -23.12
CA LEU A 719 -33.74 -7.07 -23.18
C LEU A 719 -33.77 -7.60 -24.62
N ASP A 720 -34.30 -6.83 -25.57
CA ASP A 720 -34.38 -7.18 -26.99
C ASP A 720 -33.08 -6.86 -27.76
N GLU A 721 -32.16 -6.12 -27.13
CA GLU A 721 -30.87 -5.80 -27.71
C GLU A 721 -30.01 -7.06 -27.91
N LYS A 722 -29.46 -7.21 -29.12
CA LYS A 722 -28.51 -8.27 -29.44
C LYS A 722 -27.10 -7.80 -29.13
N HIS A 723 -26.36 -8.59 -28.36
CA HIS A 723 -25.01 -8.23 -27.96
C HIS A 723 -23.96 -8.89 -28.87
N PRO A 724 -23.23 -8.13 -29.71
CA PRO A 724 -22.28 -8.70 -30.66
C PRO A 724 -21.10 -9.42 -30.02
N ASP A 725 -20.72 -8.99 -28.82
CA ASP A 725 -19.61 -9.58 -28.07
C ASP A 725 -20.01 -10.95 -27.47
N TRP A 726 -21.30 -11.29 -27.47
CA TRP A 726 -21.86 -12.51 -26.88
C TRP A 726 -22.59 -13.35 -27.94
N ASN A 727 -21.98 -13.59 -29.10
CA ASN A 727 -22.56 -14.36 -30.22
C ASN A 727 -23.93 -13.84 -30.72
N ASN A 728 -24.20 -12.53 -30.58
CA ASN A 728 -25.48 -11.88 -30.90
C ASN A 728 -26.69 -12.40 -30.09
N MET A 729 -26.44 -12.99 -28.92
CA MET A 729 -27.50 -13.37 -27.99
C MET A 729 -28.12 -12.13 -27.33
N THR A 730 -29.40 -12.23 -27.03
CA THR A 730 -30.15 -11.30 -26.17
C THR A 730 -29.87 -11.59 -24.70
N THR A 731 -30.16 -10.62 -23.83
CA THR A 731 -30.02 -10.81 -22.38
C THR A 731 -30.88 -11.97 -21.86
N VAL A 732 -32.08 -12.19 -22.43
CA VAL A 732 -32.98 -13.28 -22.05
C VAL A 732 -32.43 -14.65 -22.49
N GLU A 733 -31.84 -14.73 -23.68
CA GLU A 733 -31.16 -15.95 -24.13
C GLU A 733 -29.96 -16.29 -23.23
N LEU A 734 -29.15 -15.29 -22.85
CA LEU A 734 -28.05 -15.49 -21.88
C LEU A 734 -28.57 -16.02 -20.53
N ALA A 735 -29.69 -15.49 -20.04
CA ALA A 735 -30.32 -15.96 -18.81
C ALA A 735 -30.78 -17.43 -18.91
N TYR A 736 -31.34 -17.82 -20.06
CA TYR A 736 -31.70 -19.21 -20.34
C TYR A 736 -30.46 -20.13 -20.36
N HIS A 737 -29.40 -19.76 -21.08
CA HIS A 737 -28.15 -20.52 -21.13
C HIS A 737 -27.46 -20.65 -19.76
N SER A 738 -27.60 -19.66 -18.90
CA SER A 738 -27.08 -19.68 -17.53
C SER A 738 -27.94 -20.47 -16.52
N ASP A 739 -29.04 -21.10 -16.95
CA ASP A 739 -30.07 -21.72 -16.09
C ASP A 739 -30.50 -20.79 -14.94
N ASN A 740 -30.74 -19.51 -15.25
CA ASN A 740 -31.14 -18.51 -14.28
C ASN A 740 -32.67 -18.37 -14.22
N LYS A 741 -33.30 -19.29 -13.48
CA LYS A 741 -34.76 -19.38 -13.36
C LYS A 741 -35.40 -18.14 -12.73
N GLU A 742 -34.73 -17.54 -11.75
CA GLU A 742 -35.23 -16.33 -11.07
C GLU A 742 -35.27 -15.15 -12.04
N PHE A 743 -34.21 -14.94 -12.82
CA PHE A 743 -34.18 -13.92 -13.85
C PHE A 743 -35.26 -14.16 -14.91
N MET A 744 -35.41 -15.39 -15.40
CA MET A 744 -36.42 -15.73 -16.40
C MET A 744 -37.84 -15.54 -15.88
N ALA A 745 -38.09 -15.80 -14.59
CA ALA A 745 -39.40 -15.62 -13.96
C ALA A 745 -39.80 -14.14 -13.77
N HIS A 746 -38.85 -13.21 -13.94
CA HIS A 746 -39.13 -11.78 -13.79
C HIS A 746 -40.24 -11.31 -14.77
N PRO A 747 -41.20 -10.47 -14.34
CA PRO A 747 -42.34 -10.06 -15.17
C PRO A 747 -41.95 -9.46 -16.53
N VAL A 748 -40.84 -8.71 -16.62
CA VAL A 748 -40.38 -8.13 -17.89
C VAL A 748 -39.87 -9.18 -18.87
N CYS A 749 -39.22 -10.24 -18.36
CA CYS A 749 -38.79 -11.38 -19.17
C CYS A 749 -39.99 -12.20 -19.63
N GLN A 750 -40.99 -12.42 -18.76
CA GLN A 750 -42.25 -13.08 -19.14
C GLN A 750 -43.01 -12.29 -20.21
N LYS A 751 -43.03 -10.95 -20.10
CA LYS A 751 -43.60 -10.06 -21.12
C LYS A 751 -42.83 -10.17 -22.45
N TRP A 752 -41.50 -10.23 -22.39
CA TRP A 752 -40.65 -10.39 -23.58
C TRP A 752 -40.88 -11.75 -24.25
N VAL A 753 -40.85 -12.85 -23.51
CA VAL A 753 -41.14 -14.21 -24.03
C VAL A 753 -42.54 -14.26 -24.63
N THR A 754 -43.53 -13.66 -23.95
CA THR A 754 -44.91 -13.58 -24.45
C THR A 754 -44.98 -12.81 -25.77
N ARG A 755 -44.24 -11.71 -25.91
CA ARG A 755 -44.17 -10.92 -27.15
C ARG A 755 -43.49 -11.71 -28.26
N GLN A 756 -42.39 -12.40 -27.98
CA GLN A 756 -41.72 -13.26 -28.96
C GLN A 756 -42.63 -14.41 -29.41
N PHE A 757 -43.40 -15.00 -28.49
CA PHE A 757 -44.35 -16.07 -28.80
C PHE A 757 -45.49 -15.62 -29.72
N TYR A 758 -46.09 -14.45 -29.46
CA TYR A 758 -47.20 -13.95 -30.28
C TYR A 758 -46.76 -13.24 -31.57
N GLY A 759 -45.48 -12.91 -31.73
CA GLY A 759 -44.99 -12.18 -32.91
C GLY A 759 -45.75 -10.85 -33.08
N GLU A 760 -46.17 -10.50 -34.29
CA GLU A 760 -46.91 -9.26 -34.60
C GLU A 760 -48.38 -9.27 -34.12
N ILE A 761 -48.86 -10.41 -33.60
CA ILE A 761 -50.27 -10.63 -33.24
C ILE A 761 -50.49 -10.16 -31.80
N THR A 762 -51.53 -9.35 -31.58
CA THR A 762 -51.99 -8.97 -30.25
C THR A 762 -53.47 -9.35 -30.08
N PRO A 763 -53.78 -10.45 -29.34
CA PRO A 763 -55.16 -10.85 -29.08
C PRO A 763 -55.89 -9.78 -28.27
N ARG A 764 -57.07 -9.33 -28.72
CA ARG A 764 -57.88 -8.33 -28.02
C ARG A 764 -58.46 -8.88 -26.71
N GLU A 765 -58.33 -8.09 -25.65
CA GLU A 765 -59.02 -8.33 -24.39
C GLU A 765 -60.44 -7.77 -24.47
N LEU A 766 -61.37 -8.60 -24.94
CA LEU A 766 -62.81 -8.32 -25.00
C LEU A 766 -63.45 -8.86 -23.71
N SER A 767 -63.91 -7.97 -22.82
CA SER A 767 -64.55 -8.29 -21.54
C SER A 767 -66.07 -8.48 -21.63
N TRP A 768 -66.62 -8.61 -22.85
CA TRP A 768 -68.06 -8.78 -23.06
C TRP A 768 -68.46 -10.26 -22.90
N GLY A 769 -68.84 -10.63 -21.67
CA GLY A 769 -69.50 -11.88 -21.25
C GLY A 769 -69.42 -13.09 -22.19
N LEU A 770 -70.30 -13.15 -23.18
CA LEU A 770 -70.44 -14.30 -24.10
C LEU A 770 -69.21 -14.56 -25.00
N PHE A 771 -68.25 -13.65 -25.09
CA PHE A 771 -67.07 -13.74 -25.96
C PHE A 771 -65.73 -13.74 -25.18
N THR A 772 -65.76 -13.98 -23.87
CA THR A 772 -64.56 -14.11 -23.03
C THR A 772 -63.90 -15.48 -23.23
N TYR A 773 -63.35 -15.71 -24.41
CA TYR A 773 -62.60 -16.92 -24.74
C TYR A 773 -61.12 -16.80 -24.37
N PRO A 774 -60.45 -17.91 -24.00
CA PRO A 774 -59.00 -17.95 -23.82
C PRO A 774 -58.24 -17.43 -25.06
N LYS A 775 -57.10 -16.76 -24.84
CA LYS A 775 -56.28 -16.15 -25.91
C LYS A 775 -55.90 -17.17 -27.01
N PHE A 776 -55.59 -18.42 -26.64
CA PHE A 776 -55.25 -19.48 -27.60
C PHE A 776 -56.43 -19.83 -28.53
N LEU A 777 -57.66 -19.88 -28.00
CA LEU A 777 -58.85 -20.26 -28.77
C LEU A 777 -59.20 -19.16 -29.80
N LYS A 778 -59.04 -17.89 -29.41
CA LYS A 778 -59.20 -16.74 -30.32
C LYS A 778 -58.25 -16.83 -31.51
N ILE A 779 -56.99 -17.22 -31.28
CA ILE A 779 -55.98 -17.38 -32.34
C ILE A 779 -56.30 -18.57 -33.23
N ILE A 780 -56.64 -19.72 -32.66
CA ILE A 780 -57.01 -20.93 -33.42
C ILE A 780 -58.21 -20.64 -34.33
N LEU A 781 -59.28 -20.08 -33.77
CA LEU A 781 -60.49 -19.77 -34.55
C LEU A 781 -60.22 -18.68 -35.61
N SER A 782 -59.32 -17.74 -35.34
CA SER A 782 -58.87 -16.76 -36.34
C SER A 782 -58.01 -17.39 -37.45
N ALA A 783 -57.23 -18.43 -37.16
CA ALA A 783 -56.42 -19.11 -38.16
C ALA A 783 -57.28 -19.95 -39.13
N PHE A 784 -58.36 -20.57 -38.63
CA PHE A 784 -59.26 -21.41 -39.45
C PHE A 784 -60.35 -20.64 -40.18
N PHE A 785 -60.69 -19.43 -39.70
CA PHE A 785 -61.72 -18.60 -40.31
C PHE A 785 -61.11 -17.24 -40.69
N ILE A 786 -61.17 -16.87 -41.98
CA ILE A 786 -60.58 -15.60 -42.47
C ILE A 786 -61.35 -14.38 -41.91
N PHE A 787 -62.65 -14.53 -41.69
CA PHE A 787 -63.58 -13.44 -41.36
C PHE A 787 -63.70 -13.08 -39.84
N PRO A 788 -63.25 -13.91 -38.87
CA PRO A 788 -63.10 -13.51 -37.45
C PRO A 788 -61.77 -12.85 -37.06
N MET A 789 -60.74 -12.84 -37.93
CA MET A 789 -59.40 -12.35 -37.57
C MET A 789 -59.40 -10.91 -37.05
N TRP A 790 -60.03 -9.97 -37.77
CA TRP A 790 -60.07 -8.55 -37.40
C TRP A 790 -60.90 -8.28 -36.13
N PHE A 791 -61.78 -9.22 -35.76
CA PHE A 791 -62.59 -9.14 -34.54
C PHE A 791 -61.75 -9.45 -33.29
N TRP A 792 -60.81 -10.40 -33.38
CA TRP A 792 -60.05 -10.90 -32.23
C TRP A 792 -58.57 -10.52 -32.19
N ILE A 793 -57.97 -10.16 -33.32
CA ILE A 793 -56.52 -9.94 -33.45
C ILE A 793 -56.26 -8.51 -33.93
N ASN A 794 -55.34 -7.83 -33.24
CA ASN A 794 -54.68 -6.63 -33.74
C ASN A 794 -53.29 -6.99 -34.25
N PHE A 795 -52.87 -6.38 -35.36
CA PHE A 795 -51.50 -6.45 -35.84
C PHE A 795 -50.78 -5.19 -35.40
N SER A 796 -49.70 -5.34 -34.65
CA SER A 796 -48.83 -4.23 -34.27
C SER A 796 -47.50 -4.40 -35.00
N PRO A 797 -47.12 -3.46 -35.89
CA PRO A 797 -45.86 -3.56 -36.63
C PRO A 797 -44.66 -3.61 -35.67
N ILE A 798 -43.62 -4.34 -36.07
CA ILE A 798 -42.37 -4.48 -35.32
C ILE A 798 -41.77 -3.07 -35.11
N GLY A 799 -41.52 -2.70 -33.85
CA GLY A 799 -40.86 -1.43 -33.47
C GLY A 799 -41.74 -0.34 -32.87
N GLN A 800 -43.06 -0.55 -32.70
CA GLN A 800 -43.89 0.31 -31.85
C GLN A 800 -44.44 -0.51 -30.67
N ALA A 801 -44.13 -0.08 -29.44
CA ALA A 801 -44.86 -0.55 -28.28
C ALA A 801 -46.36 -0.33 -28.51
N PRO A 802 -47.25 -1.25 -28.09
CA PRO A 802 -48.68 -1.01 -28.21
C PRO A 802 -48.99 0.31 -27.49
N SER A 803 -49.44 1.32 -28.24
CA SER A 803 -49.98 2.52 -27.63
C SER A 803 -51.05 2.04 -26.66
N VAL A 804 -50.84 2.23 -25.36
CA VAL A 804 -51.91 2.08 -24.38
C VAL A 804 -53.07 2.91 -24.94
N PRO A 805 -54.24 2.30 -25.20
CA PRO A 805 -55.35 3.08 -25.73
C PRO A 805 -55.56 4.24 -24.74
N LYS A 806 -55.52 5.49 -25.22
CA LYS A 806 -55.67 6.68 -24.37
C LYS A 806 -56.86 6.56 -23.40
N LYS A 807 -57.91 5.82 -23.80
CA LYS A 807 -59.08 5.50 -22.97
C LYS A 807 -58.85 4.53 -21.79
N ALA A 808 -57.79 3.71 -21.77
CA ALA A 808 -57.48 2.84 -20.63
C ALA A 808 -56.64 3.55 -19.57
N ASN A 809 -55.77 4.48 -19.96
CA ASN A 809 -55.09 5.38 -19.01
C ASN A 809 -56.08 6.37 -18.38
N ASP A 810 -57.07 6.86 -19.13
CA ASP A 810 -58.11 7.71 -18.55
C ASP A 810 -59.02 6.96 -17.56
N LEU A 811 -59.24 5.66 -17.75
CA LEU A 811 -60.07 4.83 -16.85
C LEU A 811 -59.29 4.23 -15.66
N LEU A 812 -58.00 3.93 -15.81
CA LEU A 812 -57.12 3.54 -14.70
C LEU A 812 -56.74 4.76 -13.85
N ASN A 813 -56.51 5.93 -14.46
CA ASN A 813 -56.31 7.17 -13.72
C ASN A 813 -57.61 7.62 -13.02
N ALA A 814 -58.80 7.38 -13.61
CA ALA A 814 -60.08 7.62 -12.95
C ALA A 814 -60.30 6.68 -11.74
N ALA A 815 -59.96 5.39 -11.87
CA ALA A 815 -60.07 4.40 -10.79
C ALA A 815 -59.03 4.61 -9.67
N GLU A 816 -57.82 5.06 -9.99
CA GLU A 816 -56.83 5.48 -8.98
C GLU A 816 -57.19 6.81 -8.32
N THR A 817 -57.84 7.76 -9.02
CA THR A 817 -58.35 8.98 -8.38
C THR A 817 -59.53 8.72 -7.45
N GLU A 818 -60.38 7.71 -7.71
CA GLU A 818 -61.46 7.34 -6.78
C GLU A 818 -60.96 6.53 -5.57
N SER A 819 -59.92 5.72 -5.73
CA SER A 819 -59.22 5.04 -4.62
C SER A 819 -58.43 6.02 -3.74
N LYS A 820 -57.75 7.02 -4.33
CA LYS A 820 -57.01 8.05 -3.58
C LYS A 820 -57.89 9.14 -2.95
N LEU A 821 -59.13 9.35 -3.42
CA LEU A 821 -60.09 10.25 -2.75
C LEU A 821 -60.74 9.63 -1.50
N GLY A 822 -60.76 8.29 -1.39
CA GLY A 822 -61.33 7.56 -0.26
C GLY A 822 -60.41 7.46 0.97
N GLU A 823 -59.09 7.40 0.76
CA GLU A 823 -58.11 7.35 1.85
C GLU A 823 -57.49 8.72 2.19
N GLY A 824 -57.54 9.68 1.26
CA GLY A 824 -57.02 11.04 1.46
C GLY A 824 -57.86 11.98 2.34
N LYS A 825 -59.09 11.59 2.72
CA LYS A 825 -59.93 12.39 3.62
C LYS A 825 -59.72 12.10 5.11
N ASN A 826 -59.02 11.02 5.48
CA ASN A 826 -58.76 10.66 6.88
C ASN A 826 -57.33 10.94 7.37
N LEU A 827 -56.41 11.35 6.49
CA LEU A 827 -55.03 11.71 6.89
C LEU A 827 -54.70 13.21 6.77
N ALA A 828 -55.46 13.98 5.98
CA ALA A 828 -55.24 15.42 5.81
C ALA A 828 -55.65 16.26 7.05
N GLU A 829 -56.29 15.64 8.05
CA GLU A 829 -56.64 16.28 9.33
C GLU A 829 -55.55 16.11 10.41
N GLN A 830 -54.43 15.42 10.14
CA GLN A 830 -53.38 15.16 11.15
C GLN A 830 -51.96 15.67 10.85
N ILE A 831 -51.65 16.20 9.66
CA ILE A 831 -50.27 16.68 9.38
C ILE A 831 -50.27 18.06 8.72
N GLY A 832 -50.86 19.03 9.42
CA GLY A 832 -50.53 20.44 9.25
C GLY A 832 -49.39 20.81 10.19
N LYS A 833 -48.14 20.60 9.80
CA LYS A 833 -46.97 21.28 10.40
C LYS A 833 -45.67 21.01 9.62
N VAL A 834 -45.05 22.12 9.20
CA VAL A 834 -43.63 22.33 8.87
C VAL A 834 -43.19 22.06 7.43
N THR A 835 -43.37 23.12 6.66
CA THR A 835 -42.62 23.61 5.50
C THR A 835 -41.09 23.69 5.72
N VAL A 836 -40.30 23.55 4.65
CA VAL A 836 -39.22 24.47 4.17
C VAL A 836 -37.94 23.77 3.64
N ARG A 837 -37.79 23.89 2.31
CA ARG A 837 -36.61 24.21 1.47
C ARG A 837 -35.31 23.38 1.56
N GLN A 838 -34.91 22.84 0.41
CA GLN A 838 -33.58 23.09 -0.13
C GLN A 838 -33.68 23.57 -1.59
N GLY A 839 -32.91 24.61 -1.88
CA GLY A 839 -32.59 25.12 -3.21
C GLY A 839 -31.16 25.66 -3.16
N VAL A 840 -30.49 25.57 -4.31
CA VAL A 840 -29.06 25.77 -4.63
C VAL A 840 -28.20 24.53 -4.43
#